data_AF-A0A534KY28-F1
#
_entry.id   AF-A0A534KY28-F1
#
_cell.length_a   1.000
_cell.length_b   1.000
_cell.length_c   1.000
_cell.angle_alpha   90.00
_cell.angle_beta   90.00
_cell.angle_gamma   90.00
#
_symmetry.space_group_name_H-M   'P 1'
#
loop_
_entity.id
_entity.type
_entity.pdbx_description
1 polymer ?
#
loop_
_entity_poly.entity_id
_entity_poly.type
_entity_poly.pdbx_seq_one_letter_code
_entity_poly.pdbx_strand_id
1 'polypeptide(L)'
;MSTSLDRDQRALRLAGVVLSALLVSVVAANVLWPGPVSPTAAAPRMPPTQSPFPTFPLGSMLHAAKMDANANLSMRLLMTSLQGLVNRASVELYLDVPGVAGNTSQMLSYLVSRYNVTYDIMSAQAAMDAYVRVAAGLIVYDPSRPESIDIGTVMAAQQHAVLVGPDLAGSLAARYGLPVLFDYARRADWTALDPIGAYDRALRELYPSSYPYLLAILPPDRWAIRDYLVQTGTFVFYFTQGILASPFETAATMRVLQAAPRGIPILGWFNSPTLTEENSFIQMASAAGKFVVGVQDVPNLSVLTALGRNEMHRQVSSTTPTPVLEDKTYLVLAVPDGDNLDFVAGRMWDLWSEPVRGNVSFAWSLNPLLVDLAPPLLDMYYDSATSLDRFIAAPSGAGYLYPDYTGPGDLPPFVNFTKRYLDAADMDVVWLLNAFAASEIPYSSRSLSTYVDGLRPGGIVLDYDDQPRTRDAWMQAGTQAIGPVIRSTHFWTTSDNVLGKLDTSTASRGAPNFLWLTVYTFRFDLRDARALVGELSRRMGGDLQIVTPTQFFGLLRADFVRTAHTRLAATDGDPVSSLLFPGLMESARAHLRDADASIAGGDANRGAYAAYLGLEDLRSVSSAEALLTSLLVVLTAAVLAYIAHRSSRRPPLPSERLRLGVLLMVTAAVALLVFALREALDQNFWTYPTILLGVVAAGIHRPLRRWLDRAYPGRAPTAAALVALVFTTLAIRTSAAFPLAVIGILLAIDAYLARRPGSSSEVLLGLAFGTAIGFSGGFDLPTFAVLSILLVVPTLGVRGTAIIELPGRHPAALIPGFLLALPLSVLSVAFSYSLALRLDFQGGALLTTAGALLVLAPTLALLSRRIHPRIAPIISEIAGLALAVVFSGLVLLSRGAIPTVFGLLGLFASLSYAALAELDRFAERGGSTRRALTTAILFLPLIVLFFRMPPIVFSLVIFRLPEAVEYALYAPTVMIAGAALFLAVATGLRTRFREAVGKDYDREVHGGPEGP
;
A
#
# COMPACT_ATOMS: atom_id res chain seq x y z
N MET A 1 -2.01 -8.58 -59.51
CA MET A 1 -2.53 -7.32 -58.94
C MET A 1 -3.94 -7.47 -58.34
N SER A 2 -4.88 -8.17 -58.99
CA SER A 2 -6.25 -8.42 -58.44
C SER A 2 -6.29 -9.29 -57.17
N THR A 3 -5.40 -10.29 -57.06
CA THR A 3 -5.39 -11.26 -55.94
C THR A 3 -4.81 -10.73 -54.61
N SER A 4 -3.99 -9.67 -54.62
CA SER A 4 -3.51 -9.04 -53.37
C SER A 4 -4.53 -8.04 -52.81
N LEU A 5 -5.29 -7.37 -53.68
CA LEU A 5 -6.40 -6.48 -53.30
C LEU A 5 -7.53 -7.23 -52.57
N ASP A 6 -7.85 -8.45 -52.99
CA ASP A 6 -8.91 -9.26 -52.34
C ASP A 6 -8.44 -9.87 -51.00
N ARG A 7 -7.15 -10.20 -50.85
CA ARG A 7 -6.56 -10.61 -49.55
C ARG A 7 -6.53 -9.46 -48.55
N ASP A 8 -6.13 -8.26 -48.99
CA ASP A 8 -6.12 -7.07 -48.16
C ASP A 8 -7.53 -6.65 -47.75
N GLN A 9 -8.53 -6.76 -48.64
CA GLN A 9 -9.94 -6.50 -48.32
C GLN A 9 -10.54 -7.51 -47.32
N ARG A 10 -10.21 -8.81 -47.43
CA ARG A 10 -10.62 -9.81 -46.44
C ARG A 10 -9.94 -9.60 -45.08
N ALA A 11 -8.66 -9.25 -45.07
CA ALA A 11 -7.94 -8.89 -43.86
C ALA A 11 -8.50 -7.59 -43.23
N LEU A 12 -8.90 -6.61 -44.05
CA LEU A 12 -9.58 -5.38 -43.62
C LEU A 12 -10.95 -5.65 -42.99
N ARG A 13 -11.76 -6.55 -43.57
CA ARG A 13 -13.02 -6.98 -42.99
C ARG A 13 -12.82 -7.76 -41.69
N LEU A 14 -11.84 -8.67 -41.65
CA LEU A 14 -11.51 -9.44 -40.46
C LEU A 14 -11.03 -8.52 -39.32
N ALA A 15 -10.16 -7.54 -39.60
CA ALA A 15 -9.69 -6.58 -38.62
C ALA A 15 -10.81 -5.64 -38.12
N GLY A 16 -11.71 -5.20 -39.01
CA GLY A 16 -12.89 -4.42 -38.63
C GLY A 16 -13.88 -5.23 -37.77
N VAL A 17 -14.04 -6.53 -38.05
CA VAL A 17 -14.81 -7.47 -37.23
C VAL A 17 -14.14 -7.70 -35.88
N VAL A 18 -12.81 -7.87 -35.84
CA VAL A 18 -12.06 -8.02 -34.58
C VAL A 18 -12.12 -6.76 -33.73
N LEU A 19 -12.02 -5.57 -34.32
CA LEU A 19 -12.12 -4.30 -33.60
C LEU A 19 -13.55 -4.07 -33.07
N SER A 20 -14.57 -4.36 -33.89
CA SER A 20 -15.97 -4.31 -33.47
C SER A 20 -16.28 -5.36 -32.40
N ALA A 21 -15.75 -6.56 -32.52
CA ALA A 21 -15.87 -7.63 -31.53
C ALA A 21 -15.17 -7.24 -30.23
N LEU A 22 -13.97 -6.64 -30.26
CA LEU A 22 -13.31 -6.09 -29.09
C LEU A 22 -14.15 -5.00 -28.42
N LEU A 23 -14.70 -4.06 -29.20
CA LEU A 23 -15.60 -3.01 -28.69
C LEU A 23 -16.86 -3.61 -28.05
N VAL A 24 -17.50 -4.58 -28.70
CA VAL A 24 -18.71 -5.25 -28.19
C VAL A 24 -18.39 -6.14 -27.00
N SER A 25 -17.29 -6.88 -27.00
CA SER A 25 -16.82 -7.69 -25.86
C SER A 25 -16.44 -6.81 -24.68
N VAL A 26 -15.90 -5.62 -24.91
CA VAL A 26 -15.66 -4.61 -23.86
C VAL A 26 -16.98 -4.09 -23.31
N VAL A 27 -17.96 -3.74 -24.16
CA VAL A 27 -19.29 -3.30 -23.71
C VAL A 27 -20.01 -4.43 -22.96
N ALA A 28 -19.95 -5.66 -23.46
CA ALA A 28 -20.52 -6.84 -22.84
C ALA A 28 -19.82 -7.17 -21.51
N ALA A 29 -18.49 -7.09 -21.44
CA ALA A 29 -17.76 -7.20 -20.18
C ALA A 29 -18.18 -6.11 -19.18
N ASN A 30 -18.47 -4.89 -19.61
CA ASN A 30 -18.99 -3.84 -18.71
C ASN A 30 -20.43 -4.07 -18.24
N VAL A 31 -21.25 -4.75 -19.03
CA VAL A 31 -22.65 -5.07 -18.67
C VAL A 31 -22.73 -6.36 -17.87
N LEU A 32 -21.82 -7.32 -18.12
CA LEU A 32 -21.78 -8.65 -17.53
C LEU A 32 -20.85 -8.76 -16.32
N TRP A 33 -19.89 -7.83 -16.14
CA TRP A 33 -19.15 -7.71 -14.89
C TRP A 33 -20.10 -7.10 -13.87
N PRO A 34 -20.64 -7.90 -12.93
CA PRO A 34 -21.39 -7.30 -11.85
C PRO A 34 -20.38 -6.42 -11.13
N GLY A 35 -20.67 -5.13 -10.98
CA GLY A 35 -20.07 -4.39 -9.87
C GLY A 35 -20.25 -5.21 -8.59
N PRO A 36 -19.41 -5.02 -7.55
CA PRO A 36 -19.57 -5.74 -6.29
C PRO A 36 -21.06 -5.72 -5.95
N VAL A 37 -21.66 -6.90 -5.89
CA VAL A 37 -23.09 -7.03 -5.63
C VAL A 37 -23.31 -6.24 -4.35
N SER A 38 -24.05 -5.13 -4.43
CA SER A 38 -24.49 -4.41 -3.24
C SER A 38 -25.03 -5.50 -2.31
N PRO A 39 -24.44 -5.70 -1.13
CA PRO A 39 -24.87 -6.78 -0.26
C PRO A 39 -26.37 -6.63 -0.11
N THR A 40 -27.13 -7.63 -0.55
CA THR A 40 -28.55 -7.66 -0.21
C THR A 40 -28.59 -7.53 1.31
N ALA A 41 -29.38 -6.58 1.81
CA ALA A 41 -29.56 -6.31 3.23
C ALA A 41 -30.12 -7.51 4.04
N ALA A 42 -30.12 -8.71 3.46
CA ALA A 42 -30.65 -9.97 3.96
C ALA A 42 -29.57 -11.06 4.16
N ALA A 43 -28.27 -10.78 4.00
CA ALA A 43 -27.23 -11.76 4.32
C ALA A 43 -27.20 -12.02 5.84
N PRO A 44 -27.18 -13.29 6.30
CA PRO A 44 -27.16 -13.63 7.72
C PRO A 44 -25.92 -13.04 8.40
N ARG A 45 -26.05 -12.61 9.67
CA ARG A 45 -24.98 -11.99 10.46
C ARG A 45 -24.91 -12.63 11.84
N MET A 46 -23.70 -12.83 12.35
CA MET A 46 -23.47 -13.15 13.76
C MET A 46 -23.78 -11.94 14.65
N PRO A 47 -24.62 -12.07 15.70
CA PRO A 47 -24.85 -11.00 16.66
C PRO A 47 -23.53 -10.50 17.29
N PRO A 48 -23.26 -9.18 17.35
CA PRO A 48 -22.03 -8.65 17.94
C PRO A 48 -21.82 -8.96 19.42
N THR A 49 -22.86 -9.37 20.12
CA THR A 49 -22.81 -9.76 21.54
C THR A 49 -22.45 -11.23 21.73
N GLN A 50 -22.49 -12.05 20.67
CA GLN A 50 -22.24 -13.49 20.72
C GLN A 50 -20.74 -13.79 20.55
N SER A 51 -20.22 -14.76 21.31
CA SER A 51 -18.90 -15.34 21.04
C SER A 51 -18.95 -16.25 19.81
N PRO A 52 -18.00 -16.12 18.85
CA PRO A 52 -17.88 -17.06 17.73
C PRO A 52 -17.27 -18.41 18.14
N PHE A 53 -16.76 -18.53 19.37
CA PHE A 53 -16.02 -19.70 19.82
C PHE A 53 -16.90 -20.56 20.73
N PRO A 54 -17.20 -21.82 20.35
CA PRO A 54 -17.93 -22.75 21.20
C PRO A 54 -17.14 -23.07 22.47
N THR A 55 -17.86 -23.31 23.56
CA THR A 55 -17.30 -23.74 24.84
C THR A 55 -17.40 -25.26 25.00
N PHE A 56 -16.31 -25.90 25.39
CA PHE A 56 -16.26 -27.34 25.67
C PHE A 56 -15.83 -27.56 27.12
N PRO A 57 -16.44 -28.52 27.85
CA PRO A 57 -16.10 -28.77 29.24
C PRO A 57 -14.72 -29.43 29.36
N LEU A 58 -13.92 -28.99 30.33
CA LEU A 58 -12.68 -29.66 30.70
C LEU A 58 -12.99 -31.03 31.32
N GLY A 59 -12.27 -32.06 30.87
CA GLY A 59 -12.32 -33.38 31.49
C GLY A 59 -11.66 -33.40 32.88
N SER A 60 -11.82 -34.51 33.59
CA SER A 60 -11.26 -34.65 34.95
C SER A 60 -9.72 -34.74 34.97
N MET A 61 -9.11 -35.13 33.86
CA MET A 61 -7.66 -35.28 33.69
C MET A 61 -7.29 -35.05 32.22
N LEU A 62 -6.17 -34.40 31.96
CA LEU A 62 -5.55 -34.35 30.63
C LEU A 62 -4.57 -35.50 30.45
N HIS A 63 -4.68 -36.21 29.34
CA HIS A 63 -3.76 -37.23 28.89
C HIS A 63 -2.79 -36.62 27.88
N ALA A 64 -1.56 -36.36 28.32
CA ALA A 64 -0.53 -35.76 27.47
C ALA A 64 0.14 -36.85 26.61
N ALA A 65 -0.30 -36.94 25.36
CA ALA A 65 0.24 -37.87 24.37
C ALA A 65 1.54 -37.32 23.77
N LYS A 66 2.66 -37.97 24.10
CA LYS A 66 3.96 -37.64 23.53
C LYS A 66 4.06 -38.06 22.08
N MET A 67 4.29 -37.08 21.23
CA MET A 67 4.47 -37.24 19.78
C MET A 67 5.95 -37.29 19.41
N ASP A 68 6.29 -38.10 18.41
CA ASP A 68 7.63 -38.07 17.82
C ASP A 68 7.84 -36.75 17.08
N ALA A 69 8.98 -36.08 17.34
CA ALA A 69 9.38 -34.86 16.66
C ALA A 69 9.44 -35.03 15.13
N ASN A 70 9.76 -36.25 14.65
CA ASN A 70 9.85 -36.60 13.24
C ASN A 70 8.59 -37.28 12.69
N ALA A 71 7.47 -37.26 13.43
CA ALA A 71 6.21 -37.82 12.96
C ALA A 71 5.84 -37.23 11.58
N ASN A 72 5.52 -38.11 10.64
CA ASN A 72 5.10 -37.70 9.31
C ASN A 72 3.72 -36.99 9.35
N LEU A 73 3.34 -36.34 8.23
CA LEU A 73 2.08 -35.61 8.16
C LEU A 73 0.86 -36.50 8.45
N SER A 74 0.87 -37.75 7.97
CA SER A 74 -0.21 -38.73 8.19
C SER A 74 -0.47 -38.98 9.68
N MET A 75 0.60 -39.22 10.46
CA MET A 75 0.51 -39.41 11.91
C MET A 75 0.08 -38.14 12.64
N ARG A 76 0.55 -36.97 12.20
CA ARG A 76 0.14 -35.68 12.79
C ARG A 76 -1.34 -35.40 12.59
N LEU A 77 -1.84 -35.56 11.35
CA LEU A 77 -3.26 -35.38 11.00
C LEU A 77 -4.17 -36.38 11.73
N LEU A 78 -3.72 -37.64 11.86
CA LEU A 78 -4.41 -38.66 12.64
C LEU A 78 -4.58 -38.20 14.09
N MET A 79 -3.49 -37.81 14.73
CA MET A 79 -3.50 -37.48 16.16
C MET A 79 -4.24 -36.18 16.44
N THR A 80 -4.15 -35.16 15.59
CA THR A 80 -4.94 -33.93 15.75
C THR A 80 -6.42 -34.14 15.49
N SER A 81 -6.80 -34.96 14.49
CA SER A 81 -8.22 -35.28 14.27
C SER A 81 -8.79 -36.11 15.43
N LEU A 82 -8.02 -37.08 15.95
CA LEU A 82 -8.39 -37.81 17.15
C LEU A 82 -8.56 -36.87 18.36
N GLN A 83 -7.61 -35.96 18.58
CA GLN A 83 -7.69 -34.94 19.63
C GLN A 83 -8.96 -34.11 19.52
N GLY A 84 -9.27 -33.59 18.34
CA GLY A 84 -10.49 -32.81 18.11
C GLY A 84 -11.77 -33.60 18.43
N LEU A 85 -11.82 -34.89 18.07
CA LEU A 85 -12.97 -35.75 18.39
C LEU A 85 -13.12 -36.03 19.89
N VAL A 86 -12.02 -36.34 20.58
CA VAL A 86 -12.03 -36.56 22.04
C VAL A 86 -12.47 -35.28 22.75
N ASN A 87 -11.79 -34.17 22.43
CA ASN A 87 -12.00 -32.89 23.10
C ASN A 87 -13.36 -32.25 22.79
N ARG A 88 -14.08 -32.72 21.77
CA ARG A 88 -15.46 -32.30 21.51
C ARG A 88 -16.43 -32.83 22.56
N ALA A 89 -16.18 -34.02 23.11
CA ALA A 89 -17.03 -34.62 24.14
C ALA A 89 -16.63 -34.16 25.55
N SER A 90 -15.34 -34.21 25.84
CA SER A 90 -14.71 -33.85 27.11
C SER A 90 -13.25 -33.55 26.81
N VAL A 91 -12.75 -32.35 27.15
CA VAL A 91 -11.37 -31.95 26.83
C VAL A 91 -10.41 -32.73 27.70
N GLU A 92 -9.83 -33.79 27.12
CA GLU A 92 -9.03 -34.81 27.80
C GLU A 92 -7.72 -35.12 27.09
N LEU A 93 -7.61 -34.91 25.78
CA LEU A 93 -6.39 -35.25 25.03
C LEU A 93 -5.57 -33.99 24.74
N TYR A 94 -4.30 -34.02 25.16
CA TYR A 94 -3.29 -33.00 24.88
C TYR A 94 -2.15 -33.62 24.08
N LEU A 95 -1.70 -32.97 23.01
CA LEU A 95 -0.55 -33.43 22.23
C LEU A 95 0.71 -32.70 22.69
N ASP A 96 1.63 -33.45 23.29
CA ASP A 96 2.96 -32.97 23.66
C ASP A 96 3.92 -33.23 22.49
N VAL A 97 4.14 -32.18 21.69
CA VAL A 97 4.91 -32.19 20.44
C VAL A 97 6.18 -31.36 20.61
N PRO A 98 7.38 -31.95 20.46
CA PRO A 98 8.63 -31.20 20.46
C PRO A 98 8.79 -30.33 19.21
N GLY A 99 9.41 -29.15 19.37
CA GLY A 99 9.85 -28.32 18.24
C GLY A 99 8.75 -27.60 17.45
N VAL A 100 7.57 -27.40 18.05
CA VAL A 100 6.46 -26.62 17.48
C VAL A 100 6.24 -25.31 18.24
N ALA A 101 5.49 -24.38 17.65
CA ALA A 101 5.13 -23.12 18.30
C ALA A 101 4.43 -23.35 19.66
N GLY A 102 4.64 -22.44 20.61
CA GLY A 102 4.05 -22.49 21.94
C GLY A 102 4.72 -23.44 22.94
N ASN A 103 5.76 -24.19 22.53
CA ASN A 103 6.47 -25.18 23.33
C ASN A 103 5.50 -26.01 24.21
N THR A 104 4.83 -26.97 23.59
CA THR A 104 3.70 -27.70 24.21
C THR A 104 4.01 -28.26 25.61
N SER A 105 5.21 -28.79 25.86
CA SER A 105 5.58 -29.26 27.21
C SER A 105 5.63 -28.12 28.25
N GLN A 106 6.12 -26.95 27.86
CA GLN A 106 6.17 -25.77 28.73
C GLN A 106 4.79 -25.16 28.93
N MET A 107 3.97 -25.09 27.87
CA MET A 107 2.57 -24.69 27.99
C MET A 107 1.82 -25.63 28.94
N LEU A 108 1.96 -26.95 28.80
CA LEU A 108 1.34 -27.92 29.71
C LEU A 108 1.77 -27.68 31.17
N SER A 109 3.06 -27.43 31.41
CA SER A 109 3.57 -27.10 32.75
C SER A 109 2.94 -25.82 33.30
N TYR A 110 2.74 -24.81 32.45
CA TYR A 110 2.04 -23.59 32.80
C TYR A 110 0.57 -23.87 33.16
N LEU A 111 -0.15 -24.66 32.36
CA LEU A 111 -1.54 -25.02 32.62
C LEU A 111 -1.73 -25.69 33.98
N VAL A 112 -0.81 -26.58 34.35
CA VAL A 112 -0.80 -27.26 35.65
C VAL A 112 -0.62 -26.24 36.78
N SER A 113 0.37 -25.34 36.64
CA SER A 113 0.68 -24.35 37.68
C SER A 113 -0.40 -23.29 37.87
N ARG A 114 -1.07 -22.87 36.78
CA ARG A 114 -2.01 -21.74 36.77
C ARG A 114 -3.48 -22.15 36.95
N TYR A 115 -3.89 -23.28 36.38
CA TYR A 115 -5.29 -23.73 36.39
C TYR A 115 -5.51 -25.03 37.17
N ASN A 116 -4.47 -25.53 37.85
CA ASN A 116 -4.55 -26.78 38.62
C ASN A 116 -5.03 -27.97 37.78
N VAL A 117 -4.61 -28.02 36.51
CA VAL A 117 -4.91 -29.11 35.60
C VAL A 117 -4.20 -30.37 36.07
N THR A 118 -4.96 -31.45 36.29
CA THR A 118 -4.39 -32.77 36.54
C THR A 118 -4.05 -33.42 35.21
N TYR A 119 -2.87 -34.03 35.08
CA TYR A 119 -2.46 -34.70 33.85
C TYR A 119 -1.65 -35.96 34.11
N ASP A 120 -1.65 -36.86 33.13
CA ASP A 120 -0.68 -37.94 32.98
C ASP A 120 0.05 -37.86 31.64
N ILE A 121 1.08 -38.69 31.47
CA ILE A 121 1.85 -38.76 30.23
C ILE A 121 1.68 -40.15 29.63
N MET A 122 1.38 -40.21 28.35
CA MET A 122 1.28 -41.45 27.60
C MET A 122 1.95 -41.36 26.22
N SER A 123 2.22 -42.50 25.60
CA SER A 123 2.70 -42.53 24.22
C SER A 123 1.56 -42.25 23.24
N ALA A 124 1.87 -41.74 22.04
CA ALA A 124 0.86 -41.59 20.98
C ALA A 124 0.11 -42.90 20.69
N GLN A 125 0.80 -44.04 20.78
CA GLN A 125 0.19 -45.36 20.61
C GLN A 125 -0.81 -45.69 21.73
N ALA A 126 -0.45 -45.43 22.99
CA ALA A 126 -1.36 -45.63 24.12
C ALA A 126 -2.58 -44.71 24.04
N ALA A 127 -2.39 -43.45 23.60
CA ALA A 127 -3.49 -42.52 23.36
C ALA A 127 -4.45 -43.04 22.27
N MET A 128 -3.94 -43.58 21.16
CA MET A 128 -4.78 -44.22 20.16
C MET A 128 -5.52 -45.44 20.72
N ASP A 129 -4.83 -46.32 21.46
CA ASP A 129 -5.46 -47.51 22.06
C ASP A 129 -6.59 -47.13 23.04
N ALA A 130 -6.43 -46.01 23.76
CA ALA A 130 -7.42 -45.49 24.70
C ALA A 130 -8.61 -44.81 23.99
N TYR A 131 -8.35 -43.97 22.98
CA TYR A 131 -9.34 -43.00 22.49
C TYR A 131 -9.90 -43.28 21.10
N VAL A 132 -9.22 -44.04 20.23
CA VAL A 132 -9.60 -44.11 18.80
C VAL A 132 -11.00 -44.66 18.56
N ARG A 133 -11.58 -45.39 19.53
CA ARG A 133 -12.96 -45.90 19.47
C ARG A 133 -14.04 -44.82 19.55
N VAL A 134 -13.67 -43.58 19.88
CA VAL A 134 -14.56 -42.42 19.72
C VAL A 134 -14.88 -42.17 18.24
N ALA A 135 -14.03 -42.64 17.33
CA ALA A 135 -14.23 -42.52 15.90
C ALA A 135 -15.13 -43.64 15.37
N ALA A 136 -16.10 -43.27 14.53
CA ALA A 136 -16.95 -44.18 13.77
C ALA A 136 -16.23 -44.82 12.56
N GLY A 137 -15.09 -44.26 12.14
CA GLY A 137 -14.29 -44.81 11.03
C GLY A 137 -13.13 -43.91 10.60
N LEU A 138 -12.64 -44.16 9.38
CA LEU A 138 -11.49 -43.48 8.78
C LEU A 138 -11.91 -42.65 7.57
N ILE A 139 -11.34 -41.44 7.44
CA ILE A 139 -11.31 -40.63 6.22
C ILE A 139 -9.89 -40.67 5.68
N VAL A 140 -9.70 -41.23 4.49
CA VAL A 140 -8.40 -41.37 3.84
C VAL A 140 -8.22 -40.26 2.81
N TYR A 141 -7.24 -39.38 3.03
CA TYR A 141 -6.89 -38.33 2.08
C TYR A 141 -5.98 -38.86 0.95
N ASP A 142 -5.91 -38.14 -0.16
CA ASP A 142 -5.04 -38.45 -1.28
C ASP A 142 -3.82 -37.51 -1.29
N PRO A 143 -2.59 -38.00 -1.03
CA PRO A 143 -1.38 -37.17 -1.03
C PRO A 143 -1.09 -36.47 -2.37
N SER A 144 -1.61 -36.97 -3.49
CA SER A 144 -1.46 -36.34 -4.81
C SER A 144 -2.46 -35.20 -5.07
N ARG A 145 -3.45 -35.05 -4.19
CA ARG A 145 -4.53 -34.06 -4.23
C ARG A 145 -4.60 -33.34 -2.88
N PRO A 146 -3.72 -32.36 -2.61
CA PRO A 146 -3.61 -31.73 -1.29
C PRO A 146 -4.93 -31.17 -0.74
N GLU A 147 -5.84 -30.69 -1.59
CA GLU A 147 -7.16 -30.20 -1.19
C GLU A 147 -7.99 -31.26 -0.43
N SER A 148 -7.69 -32.55 -0.64
CA SER A 148 -8.35 -33.66 0.05
C SER A 148 -8.12 -33.66 1.57
N ILE A 149 -7.06 -33.00 2.07
CA ILE A 149 -6.79 -32.90 3.51
C ILE A 149 -7.78 -31.93 4.16
N ASP A 150 -8.05 -30.79 3.55
CA ASP A 150 -9.02 -29.81 4.07
C ASP A 150 -10.44 -30.35 4.00
N ILE A 151 -10.83 -30.87 2.84
CA ILE A 151 -12.13 -31.52 2.64
C ILE A 151 -12.28 -32.69 3.61
N GLY A 152 -11.22 -33.50 3.75
CA GLY A 152 -11.17 -34.63 4.68
C GLY A 152 -11.27 -34.20 6.14
N THR A 153 -10.75 -33.03 6.51
CA THR A 153 -10.88 -32.46 7.87
C THR A 153 -12.34 -32.13 8.18
N VAL A 154 -13.05 -31.51 7.23
CA VAL A 154 -14.49 -31.22 7.38
C VAL A 154 -15.30 -32.52 7.46
N MET A 155 -15.01 -33.49 6.59
CA MET A 155 -15.69 -34.80 6.61
C MET A 155 -15.42 -35.57 7.92
N ALA A 156 -14.18 -35.58 8.40
CA ALA A 156 -13.78 -36.20 9.67
C ALA A 156 -14.57 -35.63 10.84
N ALA A 157 -14.71 -34.29 10.89
CA ALA A 157 -15.48 -33.61 11.91
C ALA A 157 -16.98 -33.97 11.88
N GLN A 158 -17.59 -34.10 10.69
CA GLN A 158 -19.02 -34.37 10.53
C GLN A 158 -19.39 -35.85 10.70
N GLN A 159 -18.51 -36.76 10.28
CA GLN A 159 -18.74 -38.20 10.30
C GLN A 159 -18.14 -38.88 11.54
N HIS A 160 -17.63 -38.09 12.49
CA HIS A 160 -16.94 -38.58 13.69
C HIS A 160 -15.81 -39.57 13.32
N ALA A 161 -14.93 -39.20 12.40
CA ALA A 161 -13.91 -40.09 11.86
C ALA A 161 -12.52 -39.46 11.99
N VAL A 162 -11.47 -40.29 12.07
CA VAL A 162 -10.09 -39.79 12.06
C VAL A 162 -9.60 -39.61 10.62
N LEU A 163 -8.88 -38.50 10.39
CA LEU A 163 -8.26 -38.18 9.12
C LEU A 163 -6.88 -38.83 9.04
N VAL A 164 -6.62 -39.59 7.99
CA VAL A 164 -5.37 -40.37 7.88
C VAL A 164 -4.90 -40.52 6.45
N GLY A 165 -3.59 -40.70 6.27
CA GLY A 165 -3.00 -41.01 4.97
C GLY A 165 -3.12 -42.49 4.61
N PRO A 166 -2.93 -42.82 3.31
CA PRO A 166 -3.03 -44.20 2.82
C PRO A 166 -1.98 -45.13 3.41
N ASP A 167 -0.86 -44.59 3.89
CA ASP A 167 0.24 -45.31 4.55
C ASP A 167 -0.18 -45.93 5.89
N LEU A 168 -1.08 -45.29 6.64
CA LEU A 168 -1.52 -45.75 7.97
C LEU A 168 -2.93 -46.38 7.95
N ALA A 169 -3.79 -46.01 6.99
CA ALA A 169 -5.20 -46.40 6.95
C ALA A 169 -5.45 -47.91 7.09
N GLY A 170 -4.74 -48.74 6.32
CA GLY A 170 -4.91 -50.19 6.36
C GLY A 170 -4.54 -50.80 7.71
N SER A 171 -3.46 -50.30 8.32
CA SER A 171 -2.99 -50.79 9.63
C SER A 171 -3.95 -50.42 10.76
N LEU A 172 -4.52 -49.20 10.72
CA LEU A 172 -5.50 -48.73 11.71
C LEU A 172 -6.83 -49.45 11.58
N ALA A 173 -7.32 -49.65 10.35
CA ALA A 173 -8.54 -50.43 10.10
C ALA A 173 -8.41 -51.85 10.66
N ALA A 174 -7.27 -52.50 10.42
CA ALA A 174 -7.02 -53.85 10.92
C ALA A 174 -6.87 -53.90 12.45
N ARG A 175 -6.15 -52.95 13.05
CA ARG A 175 -5.87 -52.94 14.50
C ARG A 175 -7.10 -52.61 15.34
N TYR A 176 -7.90 -51.64 14.92
CA TYR A 176 -9.01 -51.10 15.72
C TYR A 176 -10.40 -51.46 15.19
N GLY A 177 -10.49 -52.17 14.07
CA GLY A 177 -11.76 -52.55 13.45
C GLY A 177 -12.54 -51.36 12.89
N LEU A 178 -11.85 -50.27 12.53
CA LEU A 178 -12.49 -49.06 12.01
C LEU A 178 -12.74 -49.19 10.50
N PRO A 179 -13.99 -48.98 10.02
CA PRO A 179 -14.28 -48.98 8.59
C PRO A 179 -13.70 -47.73 7.92
N VAL A 180 -13.30 -47.86 6.65
CA VAL A 180 -13.00 -46.70 5.80
C VAL A 180 -14.32 -46.13 5.30
N LEU A 181 -14.72 -44.97 5.83
CA LEU A 181 -15.97 -44.29 5.46
C LEU A 181 -15.83 -43.55 4.13
N PHE A 182 -14.63 -43.01 3.89
CA PHE A 182 -14.31 -42.29 2.67
C PHE A 182 -12.82 -42.45 2.34
N ASP A 183 -12.50 -42.72 1.08
CA ASP A 183 -11.14 -42.72 0.55
C ASP A 183 -11.13 -41.86 -0.72
N TYR A 184 -10.49 -40.68 -0.63
CA TYR A 184 -10.53 -39.67 -1.69
C TYR A 184 -10.02 -40.24 -3.02
N ALA A 185 -8.93 -41.02 -2.99
CA ALA A 185 -8.30 -41.58 -4.19
C ALA A 185 -9.17 -42.63 -4.90
N ARG A 186 -10.14 -43.23 -4.18
CA ARG A 186 -11.07 -44.24 -4.73
C ARG A 186 -12.39 -43.67 -5.21
N ARG A 187 -12.59 -42.36 -5.11
CA ARG A 187 -13.85 -41.69 -5.43
C ARG A 187 -13.72 -40.91 -6.73
N ALA A 188 -14.10 -41.56 -7.83
CA ALA A 188 -14.03 -40.99 -9.18
C ALA A 188 -14.79 -39.66 -9.33
N ASP A 189 -15.86 -39.49 -8.55
CA ASP A 189 -16.66 -38.27 -8.49
C ASP A 189 -15.95 -37.08 -7.81
N TRP A 190 -14.90 -37.34 -7.03
CA TRP A 190 -14.02 -36.33 -6.43
C TRP A 190 -12.72 -36.15 -7.22
N THR A 191 -12.08 -37.25 -7.65
CA THR A 191 -10.80 -37.20 -8.37
C THR A 191 -10.92 -36.62 -9.78
N ALA A 192 -12.12 -36.64 -10.38
CA ALA A 192 -12.39 -36.01 -11.67
C ALA A 192 -12.51 -34.47 -11.61
N LEU A 193 -12.70 -33.90 -10.41
CA LEU A 193 -12.78 -32.46 -10.22
C LEU A 193 -11.37 -31.86 -10.16
N ASP A 194 -11.21 -30.61 -10.59
CA ASP A 194 -10.04 -29.81 -10.24
C ASP A 194 -10.17 -29.27 -8.80
N PRO A 195 -9.13 -28.65 -8.22
CA PRO A 195 -9.22 -28.16 -6.84
C PRO A 195 -10.37 -27.17 -6.59
N ILE A 196 -10.64 -26.26 -7.54
CA ILE A 196 -11.78 -25.34 -7.44
C ILE A 196 -13.10 -26.11 -7.41
N GLY A 197 -13.30 -27.06 -8.33
CA GLY A 197 -14.49 -27.89 -8.39
C GLY A 197 -14.69 -28.74 -7.14
N ALA A 198 -13.62 -29.25 -6.53
CA ALA A 198 -13.65 -30.02 -5.30
C ALA A 198 -14.14 -29.16 -4.11
N TYR A 199 -13.58 -27.97 -3.92
CA TYR A 199 -14.07 -27.05 -2.88
C TYR A 199 -15.47 -26.50 -3.18
N ASP A 200 -15.83 -26.24 -4.44
CA ASP A 200 -17.19 -25.82 -4.81
C ASP A 200 -18.21 -26.93 -4.47
N ARG A 201 -17.83 -28.20 -4.62
CA ARG A 201 -18.65 -29.33 -4.17
C ARG A 201 -18.72 -29.40 -2.64
N ALA A 202 -17.59 -29.29 -1.95
CA ALA A 202 -17.55 -29.26 -0.49
C ALA A 202 -18.39 -28.10 0.09
N LEU A 203 -18.37 -26.93 -0.54
CA LEU A 203 -19.18 -25.78 -0.16
C LEU A 203 -20.69 -26.06 -0.32
N ARG A 204 -21.10 -26.85 -1.32
CA ARG A 204 -22.51 -27.25 -1.49
C ARG A 204 -22.94 -28.36 -0.54
N GLU A 205 -22.07 -29.35 -0.31
CA GLU A 205 -22.45 -30.60 0.36
C GLU A 205 -22.09 -30.61 1.86
N LEU A 206 -20.98 -29.96 2.25
CA LEU A 206 -20.44 -30.04 3.61
C LEU A 206 -20.65 -28.75 4.42
N TYR A 207 -20.55 -27.57 3.80
CA TYR A 207 -20.72 -26.30 4.50
C TYR A 207 -22.07 -26.17 5.24
N PRO A 208 -23.24 -26.60 4.69
CA PRO A 208 -24.52 -26.47 5.39
C PRO A 208 -24.60 -27.16 6.77
N SER A 209 -23.75 -28.16 7.01
CA SER A 209 -23.65 -28.90 8.27
C SER A 209 -22.44 -28.50 9.11
N SER A 210 -21.70 -27.47 8.69
CA SER A 210 -20.53 -26.94 9.42
C SER A 210 -20.98 -25.90 10.46
N TYR A 211 -20.11 -25.62 11.44
CA TYR A 211 -20.38 -24.57 12.42
C TYR A 211 -20.46 -23.19 11.74
N PRO A 212 -21.56 -22.43 11.91
CA PRO A 212 -21.87 -21.29 11.05
C PRO A 212 -21.07 -20.03 11.35
N TYR A 213 -20.41 -19.95 12.51
CA TYR A 213 -19.72 -18.75 12.98
C TYR A 213 -18.19 -18.84 12.92
N LEU A 214 -17.64 -19.87 12.28
CA LEU A 214 -16.21 -19.99 12.00
C LEU A 214 -15.98 -20.43 10.56
N LEU A 215 -15.01 -19.80 9.91
CA LEU A 215 -14.36 -20.31 8.70
C LEU A 215 -12.88 -20.54 8.97
N ALA A 216 -12.24 -21.37 8.15
CA ALA A 216 -10.79 -21.49 8.16
C ALA A 216 -10.21 -21.43 6.75
N ILE A 217 -9.15 -20.62 6.59
CA ILE A 217 -8.26 -20.67 5.43
C ILE A 217 -6.94 -21.30 5.87
N LEU A 218 -6.54 -22.40 5.21
CA LEU A 218 -5.44 -23.21 5.74
C LEU A 218 -4.71 -23.97 4.63
N PRO A 219 -3.40 -23.74 4.39
CA PRO A 219 -2.63 -24.60 3.51
C PRO A 219 -2.77 -26.07 3.95
N PRO A 220 -3.02 -27.02 3.03
CA PRO A 220 -3.36 -28.39 3.40
C PRO A 220 -2.36 -29.11 4.31
N ASP A 221 -1.08 -28.75 4.25
CA ASP A 221 0.00 -29.33 5.06
C ASP A 221 0.05 -28.81 6.51
N ARG A 222 -0.66 -27.73 6.82
CA ARG A 222 -0.75 -27.18 8.19
C ARG A 222 -1.68 -28.07 9.03
N TRP A 223 -1.11 -28.69 10.05
CA TRP A 223 -1.79 -29.71 10.86
C TRP A 223 -2.16 -29.21 12.27
N ALA A 224 -1.44 -28.23 12.83
CA ALA A 224 -1.48 -27.91 14.25
C ALA A 224 -2.87 -27.49 14.76
N ILE A 225 -3.55 -26.58 14.05
CA ILE A 225 -4.89 -26.07 14.41
C ILE A 225 -6.03 -27.09 14.15
N ARG A 226 -5.76 -28.20 13.46
CA ARG A 226 -6.83 -29.10 12.99
C ARG A 226 -7.53 -29.82 14.14
N ASP A 227 -6.94 -29.89 15.33
CA ASP A 227 -7.62 -30.34 16.54
C ASP A 227 -8.86 -29.48 16.83
N TYR A 228 -8.71 -28.16 16.80
CA TYR A 228 -9.82 -27.23 17.04
C TYR A 228 -10.81 -27.20 15.88
N LEU A 229 -10.32 -27.21 14.62
CA LEU A 229 -11.21 -27.23 13.45
C LEU A 229 -12.07 -28.50 13.40
N VAL A 230 -11.51 -29.64 13.80
CA VAL A 230 -12.28 -30.88 13.99
C VAL A 230 -13.19 -30.74 15.20
N GLN A 231 -12.74 -30.26 16.36
CA GLN A 231 -13.59 -30.10 17.55
C GLN A 231 -14.84 -29.27 17.26
N THR A 232 -14.72 -28.16 16.54
CA THR A 232 -15.83 -27.23 16.23
C THR A 232 -16.64 -27.64 15.00
N GLY A 233 -16.10 -28.46 14.09
CA GLY A 233 -16.73 -28.72 12.80
C GLY A 233 -16.69 -27.51 11.88
N THR A 234 -15.57 -26.79 11.87
CA THR A 234 -15.34 -25.60 11.04
C THR A 234 -15.12 -25.99 9.58
N PHE A 235 -15.69 -25.22 8.65
CA PHE A 235 -15.44 -25.39 7.22
C PHE A 235 -14.04 -24.85 6.84
N VAL A 236 -13.26 -25.67 6.14
CA VAL A 236 -11.86 -25.38 5.78
C VAL A 236 -11.73 -25.27 4.26
N PHE A 237 -11.04 -24.25 3.78
CA PHE A 237 -10.73 -24.08 2.36
C PHE A 237 -9.32 -23.50 2.15
N TYR A 238 -8.79 -23.65 0.95
CA TYR A 238 -7.52 -23.00 0.59
C TYR A 238 -7.44 -22.72 -0.91
N PHE A 239 -7.11 -21.47 -1.24
CA PHE A 239 -6.76 -21.05 -2.57
C PHE A 239 -5.56 -20.12 -2.49
N THR A 240 -4.78 -20.09 -3.56
CA THR A 240 -3.75 -19.06 -3.73
C THR A 240 -4.41 -17.69 -3.69
N GLN A 241 -3.79 -16.75 -2.97
CA GLN A 241 -4.20 -15.35 -2.90
C GLN A 241 -3.16 -14.53 -3.67
N GLY A 242 -3.28 -13.20 -3.70
CA GLY A 242 -2.15 -12.41 -4.20
C GLY A 242 -1.98 -12.43 -5.70
N ILE A 243 -0.93 -11.75 -6.14
CA ILE A 243 -0.49 -11.73 -7.53
C ILE A 243 -0.31 -13.15 -8.11
N LEU A 244 -0.21 -14.15 -7.23
CA LEU A 244 -0.10 -15.57 -7.52
C LEU A 244 -1.45 -16.25 -7.83
N ALA A 245 -2.59 -15.66 -7.46
CA ALA A 245 -3.92 -16.20 -7.68
C ALA A 245 -4.42 -15.99 -9.12
N SER A 246 -5.03 -17.03 -9.69
CA SER A 246 -5.82 -16.88 -10.91
C SER A 246 -7.14 -16.13 -10.63
N PRO A 247 -7.77 -15.53 -11.66
CA PRO A 247 -9.11 -14.95 -11.53
C PRO A 247 -10.16 -15.96 -11.05
N PHE A 248 -9.99 -17.25 -11.38
CA PHE A 248 -10.91 -18.31 -10.97
C PHE A 248 -10.76 -18.67 -9.49
N GLU A 249 -9.54 -18.73 -8.96
CA GLU A 249 -9.28 -18.90 -7.52
C GLU A 249 -9.79 -17.71 -6.70
N THR A 250 -9.60 -16.49 -7.21
CA THR A 250 -10.15 -15.28 -6.59
C THR A 250 -11.68 -15.35 -6.53
N ALA A 251 -12.32 -15.72 -7.63
CA ALA A 251 -13.77 -15.91 -7.67
C ALA A 251 -14.25 -17.05 -6.74
N ALA A 252 -13.49 -18.13 -6.61
CA ALA A 252 -13.78 -19.24 -5.70
C ALA A 252 -13.70 -18.81 -4.23
N THR A 253 -12.65 -18.07 -3.87
CA THR A 253 -12.51 -17.44 -2.54
C THR A 253 -13.73 -16.59 -2.22
N MET A 254 -14.15 -15.71 -3.13
CA MET A 254 -15.34 -14.88 -2.93
C MET A 254 -16.63 -15.68 -2.76
N ARG A 255 -16.80 -16.82 -3.46
CA ARG A 255 -17.96 -17.71 -3.27
C ARG A 255 -18.02 -18.25 -1.84
N VAL A 256 -16.89 -18.71 -1.30
CA VAL A 256 -16.82 -19.21 0.09
C VAL A 256 -17.12 -18.08 1.07
N LEU A 257 -16.50 -16.90 0.89
CA LEU A 257 -16.72 -15.75 1.76
C LEU A 257 -18.18 -15.27 1.73
N GLN A 258 -18.86 -15.34 0.59
CA GLN A 258 -20.27 -14.93 0.46
C GLN A 258 -21.25 -15.96 1.00
N ALA A 259 -20.90 -17.26 1.00
CA ALA A 259 -21.75 -18.32 1.54
C ALA A 259 -21.89 -18.25 3.07
N ALA A 260 -20.88 -17.70 3.76
CA ALA A 260 -20.86 -17.65 5.21
C ALA A 260 -21.39 -16.33 5.82
N PRO A 261 -21.99 -16.38 7.02
CA PRO A 261 -22.50 -15.20 7.70
C PRO A 261 -21.48 -14.06 7.80
N ARG A 262 -21.98 -12.83 7.87
CA ARG A 262 -21.16 -11.64 8.17
C ARG A 262 -20.85 -11.58 9.66
N GLY A 263 -19.78 -10.88 10.02
CA GLY A 263 -19.34 -10.66 11.40
C GLY A 263 -18.59 -11.83 12.03
N ILE A 264 -18.16 -12.83 11.25
CA ILE A 264 -17.49 -14.03 11.76
C ILE A 264 -15.96 -13.96 11.56
N PRO A 265 -15.15 -14.58 12.42
CA PRO A 265 -13.73 -14.78 12.18
C PRO A 265 -13.46 -15.82 11.09
N ILE A 266 -12.34 -15.63 10.40
CA ILE A 266 -11.65 -16.63 9.59
C ILE A 266 -10.36 -17.00 10.32
N LEU A 267 -10.23 -18.26 10.72
CA LEU A 267 -9.05 -18.79 11.40
C LEU A 267 -8.01 -19.30 10.40
N GLY A 268 -6.74 -19.23 10.78
CA GLY A 268 -5.62 -19.70 9.96
C GLY A 268 -5.03 -18.60 9.09
N TRP A 269 -4.13 -18.99 8.19
CA TRP A 269 -3.38 -18.08 7.35
C TRP A 269 -3.13 -18.70 5.97
N PHE A 270 -2.33 -18.05 5.14
CA PHE A 270 -1.97 -18.51 3.80
C PHE A 270 -0.57 -18.01 3.43
N ASN A 271 0.02 -18.58 2.39
CA ASN A 271 1.34 -18.14 1.92
C ASN A 271 1.26 -16.72 1.37
N SER A 272 2.04 -15.80 1.93
CA SER A 272 2.11 -14.38 1.54
C SER A 272 3.56 -13.92 1.29
N PRO A 273 4.25 -14.44 0.26
CA PRO A 273 5.66 -14.13 0.02
C PRO A 273 5.91 -12.69 -0.45
N THR A 274 4.89 -11.98 -0.92
CA THR A 274 5.04 -10.63 -1.50
C THR A 274 4.24 -9.55 -0.77
N LEU A 275 3.56 -9.89 0.33
CA LEU A 275 2.55 -9.06 1.03
C LEU A 275 1.30 -8.73 0.21
N THR A 276 1.31 -8.97 -1.12
CA THR A 276 0.14 -8.72 -1.98
C THR A 276 -0.98 -9.71 -1.71
N GLU A 277 -0.61 -10.94 -1.37
CA GLU A 277 -1.51 -12.01 -0.95
C GLU A 277 -2.33 -11.58 0.26
N GLU A 278 -1.63 -11.16 1.32
CA GLU A 278 -2.24 -10.64 2.54
C GLU A 278 -3.17 -9.47 2.22
N ASN A 279 -2.64 -8.46 1.52
CA ASN A 279 -3.40 -7.26 1.25
C ASN A 279 -4.71 -7.54 0.49
N SER A 280 -4.74 -8.48 -0.45
CA SER A 280 -6.00 -8.80 -1.15
C SER A 280 -6.96 -9.62 -0.33
N PHE A 281 -6.47 -10.67 0.34
CA PHE A 281 -7.37 -11.52 1.08
C PHE A 281 -8.03 -10.75 2.22
N ILE A 282 -7.29 -9.88 2.92
CA ILE A 282 -7.86 -9.02 3.96
C ILE A 282 -8.87 -8.02 3.37
N GLN A 283 -8.63 -7.45 2.17
CA GLN A 283 -9.63 -6.64 1.47
C GLN A 283 -10.91 -7.43 1.15
N MET A 284 -10.78 -8.63 0.58
CA MET A 284 -11.92 -9.49 0.23
C MET A 284 -12.70 -9.93 1.48
N ALA A 285 -12.01 -10.34 2.54
CA ALA A 285 -12.61 -10.71 3.82
C ALA A 285 -13.35 -9.52 4.45
N SER A 286 -12.72 -8.35 4.49
CA SER A 286 -13.31 -7.11 5.02
C SER A 286 -14.59 -6.73 4.25
N ALA A 287 -14.55 -6.79 2.91
CA ALA A 287 -15.71 -6.52 2.06
C ALA A 287 -16.85 -7.54 2.28
N ALA A 288 -16.50 -8.78 2.59
CA ALA A 288 -17.44 -9.83 3.00
C ALA A 288 -17.91 -9.72 4.47
N GLY A 289 -17.48 -8.67 5.19
CA GLY A 289 -17.83 -8.40 6.58
C GLY A 289 -17.18 -9.37 7.57
N LYS A 290 -16.01 -9.92 7.24
CA LYS A 290 -15.26 -10.90 8.03
C LYS A 290 -13.93 -10.30 8.48
N PHE A 291 -13.33 -10.91 9.50
CA PHE A 291 -12.01 -10.56 10.01
C PHE A 291 -11.16 -11.82 10.17
N VAL A 292 -9.84 -11.69 10.08
CA VAL A 292 -8.91 -12.82 10.03
C VAL A 292 -8.13 -12.92 11.34
N VAL A 293 -7.85 -14.14 11.78
CA VAL A 293 -7.01 -14.45 12.93
C VAL A 293 -5.98 -15.49 12.51
N GLY A 294 -4.72 -15.08 12.40
CA GLY A 294 -3.61 -16.00 12.14
C GLY A 294 -3.43 -16.95 13.32
N VAL A 295 -3.53 -18.26 13.09
CA VAL A 295 -3.46 -19.30 14.15
C VAL A 295 -3.19 -20.70 13.54
N GLN A 296 -2.51 -20.78 12.40
CA GLN A 296 -2.40 -22.04 11.65
C GLN A 296 -1.41 -23.04 12.28
N ASP A 297 -0.43 -22.54 13.04
CA ASP A 297 0.68 -23.28 13.60
C ASP A 297 0.60 -23.40 15.14
N VAL A 298 -0.49 -22.95 15.77
CA VAL A 298 -0.75 -23.09 17.21
C VAL A 298 -1.41 -24.44 17.52
N PRO A 299 -0.72 -25.39 18.19
CA PRO A 299 -1.29 -26.68 18.56
C PRO A 299 -2.15 -26.60 19.82
N ASN A 300 -2.96 -27.64 20.05
CA ASN A 300 -3.76 -27.84 21.27
C ASN A 300 -4.79 -26.73 21.52
N LEU A 301 -5.20 -26.00 20.48
CA LEU A 301 -6.18 -24.92 20.62
C LEU A 301 -7.53 -25.45 21.15
N SER A 302 -7.87 -26.71 20.87
CA SER A 302 -9.02 -27.42 21.44
C SER A 302 -8.98 -27.58 22.97
N VAL A 303 -7.79 -27.49 23.56
CA VAL A 303 -7.56 -27.50 25.02
C VAL A 303 -7.53 -26.09 25.57
N LEU A 304 -6.77 -25.19 24.93
CA LEU A 304 -6.58 -23.82 25.42
C LEU A 304 -7.90 -23.06 25.55
N THR A 305 -8.80 -23.22 24.58
CA THR A 305 -10.13 -22.58 24.55
C THR A 305 -11.06 -23.01 25.70
N ALA A 306 -10.74 -24.11 26.41
CA ALA A 306 -11.55 -24.66 27.49
C ALA A 306 -11.16 -24.15 28.89
N LEU A 307 -10.07 -23.39 28.98
CA LEU A 307 -9.50 -22.88 30.23
C LEU A 307 -9.58 -21.35 30.28
N GLY A 308 -9.69 -20.78 31.48
CA GLY A 308 -9.54 -19.33 31.72
C GLY A 308 -10.62 -18.41 31.11
N ARG A 309 -11.68 -18.95 30.49
CA ARG A 309 -12.74 -18.13 29.91
C ARG A 309 -13.51 -17.36 30.99
N ASN A 310 -13.90 -16.13 30.67
CA ASN A 310 -14.62 -15.18 31.54
C ASN A 310 -13.82 -14.64 32.73
N GLU A 311 -12.52 -14.94 32.85
CA GLU A 311 -11.66 -14.19 33.76
C GLU A 311 -11.53 -12.74 33.25
N MET A 312 -11.62 -11.77 34.15
CA MET A 312 -11.36 -10.37 33.82
C MET A 312 -9.87 -10.12 33.96
N HIS A 313 -9.23 -9.73 32.86
CA HIS A 313 -7.80 -9.39 32.87
C HIS A 313 -7.63 -7.95 33.32
N ARG A 314 -6.50 -7.66 33.97
CA ARG A 314 -6.08 -6.31 34.32
C ARG A 314 -4.60 -6.17 34.03
N GLN A 315 -4.25 -5.16 33.25
CA GLN A 315 -2.85 -4.83 33.04
C GLN A 315 -2.25 -4.29 34.34
N VAL A 316 -0.96 -4.58 34.55
CA VAL A 316 -0.21 -4.00 35.66
C VAL A 316 -0.24 -2.47 35.53
N SER A 317 -0.76 -1.81 36.57
CA SER A 317 -0.85 -0.35 36.60
C SER A 317 0.55 0.26 36.65
N SER A 318 0.77 1.33 35.87
CA SER A 318 1.98 2.14 36.04
C SER A 318 1.91 2.87 37.37
N THR A 319 2.91 2.67 38.23
CA THR A 319 3.10 3.47 39.45
C THR A 319 3.80 4.80 39.17
N THR A 320 4.26 5.03 37.94
CA THR A 320 4.98 6.25 37.55
C THR A 320 3.98 7.30 37.06
N PRO A 321 3.98 8.52 37.64
CA PRO A 321 3.15 9.63 37.16
C PRO A 321 3.41 9.92 35.68
N THR A 322 2.40 10.43 34.97
CA THR A 322 2.63 10.99 33.64
C THR A 322 3.59 12.17 33.76
N PRO A 323 4.70 12.19 32.99
CA PRO A 323 5.64 13.31 33.01
C PRO A 323 4.95 14.60 32.54
N VAL A 324 5.51 15.74 32.96
CA VAL A 324 5.07 17.06 32.47
C VAL A 324 5.62 17.27 31.06
N LEU A 325 4.85 17.95 30.20
CA LEU A 325 5.24 18.22 28.82
C LEU A 325 6.38 19.23 28.73
N GLU A 326 7.57 18.72 28.42
CA GLU A 326 8.79 19.47 28.09
C GLU A 326 9.12 19.42 26.60
N ASP A 327 10.09 20.23 26.16
CA ASP A 327 10.59 20.31 24.77
C ASP A 327 11.53 19.13 24.44
N LYS A 328 10.98 17.91 24.53
CA LYS A 328 11.67 16.62 24.30
C LYS A 328 10.95 15.80 23.22
N THR A 329 11.66 14.82 22.67
CA THR A 329 11.02 13.75 21.90
C THR A 329 10.57 12.64 22.84
N TYR A 330 9.27 12.34 22.80
CA TYR A 330 8.67 11.22 23.50
C TYR A 330 8.55 10.02 22.57
N LEU A 331 8.99 8.85 23.05
CA LEU A 331 9.10 7.63 22.26
C LEU A 331 8.32 6.48 22.90
N VAL A 332 7.51 5.77 22.11
CA VAL A 332 7.02 4.42 22.43
C VAL A 332 7.77 3.42 21.56
N LEU A 333 8.30 2.36 22.17
CA LEU A 333 8.76 1.17 21.43
C LEU A 333 7.62 0.16 21.35
N ALA A 334 7.23 -0.22 20.14
CA ALA A 334 6.12 -1.14 19.92
C ALA A 334 6.57 -2.46 19.27
N VAL A 335 6.05 -3.57 19.81
CA VAL A 335 6.17 -4.91 19.27
C VAL A 335 4.90 -5.25 18.49
N PRO A 336 4.97 -5.41 17.15
CA PRO A 336 3.84 -5.63 16.26
C PRO A 336 3.39 -7.11 16.22
N ASP A 337 2.52 -7.43 15.26
CA ASP A 337 2.12 -8.79 14.84
C ASP A 337 1.37 -9.65 15.89
N GLY A 338 0.91 -9.05 16.99
CA GLY A 338 0.14 -9.75 18.02
C GLY A 338 -1.26 -10.18 17.60
N ASP A 339 -1.74 -9.74 16.43
CA ASP A 339 -2.99 -10.22 15.82
C ASP A 339 -2.87 -11.67 15.33
N ASN A 340 -1.63 -12.09 15.04
CA ASN A 340 -1.26 -13.44 14.65
C ASN A 340 -0.83 -14.28 15.87
N LEU A 341 -1.64 -15.26 16.24
CA LEU A 341 -1.37 -16.16 17.35
C LEU A 341 -0.16 -17.07 17.11
N ASP A 342 0.24 -17.30 15.85
CA ASP A 342 1.49 -18.02 15.54
C ASP A 342 2.71 -17.21 16.03
N PHE A 343 2.65 -15.88 15.88
CA PHE A 343 3.66 -14.98 16.45
C PHE A 343 3.59 -14.95 17.97
N VAL A 344 2.38 -14.83 18.54
CA VAL A 344 2.15 -14.80 20.00
C VAL A 344 2.63 -16.09 20.68
N ALA A 345 2.40 -17.26 20.09
CA ALA A 345 2.86 -18.54 20.64
C ALA A 345 4.34 -18.83 20.31
N GLY A 346 4.89 -18.21 19.28
CA GLY A 346 6.25 -18.43 18.79
C GLY A 346 7.19 -17.27 19.13
N ARG A 347 7.45 -16.42 18.14
CA ARG A 347 8.49 -15.38 18.21
C ARG A 347 8.30 -14.41 19.38
N MET A 348 7.06 -14.07 19.75
CA MET A 348 6.80 -13.22 20.91
C MET A 348 7.32 -13.83 22.21
N TRP A 349 7.25 -15.15 22.35
CA TRP A 349 7.78 -15.87 23.52
C TRP A 349 9.30 -15.66 23.66
N ASP A 350 10.03 -15.76 22.56
CA ASP A 350 11.48 -15.56 22.53
C ASP A 350 11.83 -14.13 22.97
N LEU A 351 11.17 -13.15 22.37
CA LEU A 351 11.34 -11.72 22.69
C LEU A 351 10.96 -11.42 24.13
N TRP A 352 9.86 -12.03 24.61
CA TRP A 352 9.43 -11.91 25.99
C TRP A 352 10.55 -12.35 26.91
N SER A 353 11.25 -13.44 26.60
CA SER A 353 12.33 -13.97 27.45
C SER A 353 13.63 -13.14 27.45
N GLU A 354 13.73 -12.06 26.67
CA GLU A 354 14.96 -11.27 26.58
C GLU A 354 15.24 -10.40 27.81
N PRO A 355 16.52 -10.28 28.26
CA PRO A 355 16.89 -9.45 29.42
C PRO A 355 16.66 -7.95 29.26
N VAL A 356 16.38 -7.46 28.03
CA VAL A 356 16.05 -6.05 27.79
C VAL A 356 14.64 -5.73 28.31
N ARG A 357 13.73 -6.71 28.34
CA ARG A 357 12.40 -6.58 28.96
C ARG A 357 12.53 -6.22 30.44
N GLY A 358 11.64 -5.36 30.93
CA GLY A 358 11.67 -4.87 32.31
C GLY A 358 12.69 -3.75 32.60
N ASN A 359 13.53 -3.36 31.62
CA ASN A 359 14.42 -2.20 31.73
C ASN A 359 13.99 -1.03 30.84
N VAL A 360 13.17 -1.29 29.83
CA VAL A 360 12.66 -0.33 28.85
C VAL A 360 11.17 -0.60 28.68
N SER A 361 10.38 0.46 28.49
CA SER A 361 8.95 0.29 28.22
C SER A 361 8.71 -0.20 26.79
N PHE A 362 7.87 -1.22 26.66
CA PHE A 362 7.41 -1.76 25.39
C PHE A 362 5.88 -1.80 25.36
N ALA A 363 5.34 -1.39 24.21
CA ALA A 363 3.95 -1.62 23.84
C ALA A 363 3.86 -2.94 23.07
N TRP A 364 3.27 -3.96 23.69
CA TRP A 364 3.10 -5.28 23.11
C TRP A 364 1.72 -5.38 22.46
N SER A 365 1.66 -5.51 21.14
CA SER A 365 0.38 -5.82 20.50
C SER A 365 -0.04 -7.25 20.83
N LEU A 366 -1.33 -7.46 21.10
CA LEU A 366 -1.94 -8.77 21.31
C LEU A 366 -3.37 -8.78 20.75
N ASN A 367 -3.81 -9.93 20.24
CA ASN A 367 -5.19 -10.13 19.81
C ASN A 367 -6.10 -10.23 21.04
N PRO A 368 -7.06 -9.32 21.26
CA PRO A 368 -7.93 -9.34 22.42
C PRO A 368 -8.91 -10.53 22.40
N LEU A 369 -9.07 -11.25 21.28
CA LEU A 369 -9.80 -12.52 21.26
C LEU A 369 -9.14 -13.63 22.06
N LEU A 370 -7.87 -13.49 22.46
CA LEU A 370 -7.20 -14.48 23.30
C LEU A 370 -7.97 -14.76 24.60
N VAL A 371 -8.75 -13.81 25.14
CA VAL A 371 -9.61 -14.00 26.33
C VAL A 371 -10.64 -15.13 26.17
N ASP A 372 -10.90 -15.55 24.93
CA ASP A 372 -11.86 -16.59 24.59
C ASP A 372 -11.25 -17.67 23.68
N LEU A 373 -10.30 -17.34 22.81
CA LEU A 373 -9.73 -18.27 21.85
C LEU A 373 -8.58 -19.10 22.45
N ALA A 374 -7.73 -18.47 23.26
CA ALA A 374 -6.63 -19.15 23.95
C ALA A 374 -6.24 -18.41 25.24
N PRO A 375 -7.10 -18.39 26.28
CA PRO A 375 -6.85 -17.64 27.51
C PRO A 375 -5.51 -17.98 28.18
N PRO A 376 -5.04 -19.24 28.21
CA PRO A 376 -3.72 -19.55 28.75
C PRO A 376 -2.55 -18.82 28.10
N LEU A 377 -2.62 -18.52 26.79
CA LEU A 377 -1.58 -17.73 26.12
C LEU A 377 -1.61 -16.27 26.60
N LEU A 378 -2.79 -15.69 26.81
CA LEU A 378 -2.93 -14.34 27.35
C LEU A 378 -2.41 -14.26 28.78
N ASP A 379 -2.86 -15.19 29.63
CA ASP A 379 -2.54 -15.21 31.05
C ASP A 379 -1.04 -15.33 31.27
N MET A 380 -0.34 -16.13 30.46
CA MET A 380 1.11 -16.29 30.57
C MET A 380 1.86 -14.95 30.43
N TYR A 381 1.39 -14.08 29.52
CA TYR A 381 1.96 -12.75 29.35
C TYR A 381 1.54 -11.81 30.48
N TYR A 382 0.28 -11.83 30.90
CA TYR A 382 -0.24 -10.95 31.95
C TYR A 382 0.36 -11.27 33.33
N ASP A 383 0.48 -12.54 33.68
CA ASP A 383 0.98 -13.01 34.97
C ASP A 383 2.46 -12.66 35.20
N SER A 384 3.23 -12.47 34.12
CA SER A 384 4.67 -12.15 34.17
C SER A 384 5.01 -10.74 33.67
N ALA A 385 4.01 -9.91 33.37
CA ALA A 385 4.17 -8.54 32.92
C ALA A 385 4.69 -7.63 34.03
N THR A 386 5.60 -6.72 33.68
CA THR A 386 6.01 -5.61 34.55
C THR A 386 5.17 -4.36 34.26
N SER A 387 5.30 -3.31 35.08
CA SER A 387 4.67 -2.01 34.78
C SER A 387 5.17 -1.33 33.51
N LEU A 388 6.28 -1.83 32.93
CA LEU A 388 6.87 -1.34 31.68
C LEU A 388 6.33 -2.09 30.45
N ASP A 389 5.67 -3.23 30.65
CA ASP A 389 5.02 -4.01 29.61
C ASP A 389 3.57 -3.56 29.49
N ARG A 390 3.22 -2.91 28.38
CA ARG A 390 1.87 -2.41 28.13
C ARG A 390 1.26 -3.12 26.94
N PHE A 391 0.14 -3.79 27.14
CA PHE A 391 -0.55 -4.48 26.07
C PHE A 391 -1.51 -3.53 25.35
N ILE A 392 -1.52 -3.62 24.02
CA ILE A 392 -2.41 -2.86 23.14
C ILE A 392 -3.14 -3.81 22.22
N ALA A 393 -4.35 -3.43 21.78
CA ALA A 393 -5.10 -4.25 20.84
C ALA A 393 -4.40 -4.25 19.48
N ALA A 394 -4.04 -5.44 19.01
CA ALA A 394 -3.39 -5.63 17.73
C ALA A 394 -4.34 -5.31 16.55
N PRO A 395 -3.79 -5.14 15.33
CA PRO A 395 -4.56 -4.85 14.13
C PRO A 395 -5.73 -5.80 13.85
N SER A 396 -6.95 -5.33 13.59
CA SER A 396 -7.48 -3.97 13.72
C SER A 396 -8.52 -3.91 14.84
N GLY A 397 -8.24 -4.56 15.97
CA GLY A 397 -9.20 -4.79 17.06
C GLY A 397 -9.31 -6.29 17.38
N ALA A 398 -10.52 -6.84 17.36
CA ALA A 398 -10.75 -8.27 17.59
C ALA A 398 -10.21 -9.20 16.48
N GLY A 399 -9.58 -8.66 15.44
CA GLY A 399 -8.95 -9.45 14.41
C GLY A 399 -8.60 -8.57 13.22
N TYR A 400 -7.83 -9.14 12.30
CA TYR A 400 -7.26 -8.40 11.21
C TYR A 400 -8.32 -8.13 10.14
N LEU A 401 -8.63 -6.84 9.97
CA LEU A 401 -9.47 -6.33 8.89
C LEU A 401 -9.00 -4.93 8.46
N TYR A 402 -9.47 -4.49 7.31
CA TYR A 402 -9.25 -3.16 6.76
C TYR A 402 -10.50 -2.29 6.91
N PRO A 403 -10.49 -1.29 7.82
CA PRO A 403 -11.69 -0.52 8.16
C PRO A 403 -12.43 0.07 6.96
N ASP A 404 -11.70 0.67 6.02
CA ASP A 404 -12.32 1.34 4.85
C ASP A 404 -12.77 0.37 3.75
N TYR A 405 -12.42 -0.92 3.86
CA TYR A 405 -12.84 -1.96 2.93
C TYR A 405 -14.02 -2.77 3.46
N THR A 406 -14.51 -2.43 4.66
CA THR A 406 -15.71 -3.07 5.20
C THR A 406 -16.94 -2.75 4.36
N GLY A 407 -17.81 -3.74 4.20
CA GLY A 407 -19.10 -3.54 3.53
C GLY A 407 -19.99 -2.52 4.26
N PRO A 408 -20.97 -1.91 3.56
CA PRO A 408 -21.90 -0.97 4.17
C PRO A 408 -22.58 -1.56 5.42
N GLY A 409 -22.36 -0.92 6.57
CA GLY A 409 -22.96 -1.32 7.85
C GLY A 409 -22.22 -2.41 8.63
N ASP A 410 -21.04 -2.86 8.18
CA ASP A 410 -20.26 -3.89 8.90
C ASP A 410 -19.32 -3.35 9.97
N LEU A 411 -18.76 -2.15 9.78
CA LEU A 411 -17.79 -1.61 10.72
C LEU A 411 -18.37 -1.35 12.12
N PRO A 412 -19.54 -0.68 12.28
CA PRO A 412 -20.09 -0.44 13.61
C PRO A 412 -20.33 -1.72 14.46
N PRO A 413 -20.96 -2.80 13.95
CA PRO A 413 -21.10 -4.02 14.71
C PRO A 413 -19.75 -4.70 15.03
N PHE A 414 -18.77 -4.65 14.12
CA PHE A 414 -17.42 -5.15 14.40
C PHE A 414 -16.72 -4.37 15.52
N VAL A 415 -16.82 -3.04 15.52
CA VAL A 415 -16.23 -2.19 16.56
C VAL A 415 -16.90 -2.45 17.92
N ASN A 416 -18.22 -2.64 17.95
CA ASN A 416 -18.92 -2.99 19.19
C ASN A 416 -18.50 -4.38 19.71
N PHE A 417 -18.37 -5.36 18.82
CA PHE A 417 -17.81 -6.67 19.14
C PHE A 417 -16.39 -6.52 19.72
N THR A 418 -15.53 -5.74 19.06
CA THR A 418 -14.17 -5.43 19.50
C THR A 418 -14.13 -4.81 20.90
N LYS A 419 -15.01 -3.84 21.20
CA LYS A 419 -15.04 -3.18 22.51
C LYS A 419 -15.20 -4.16 23.67
N ARG A 420 -16.06 -5.18 23.53
CA ARG A 420 -16.25 -6.22 24.54
C ARG A 420 -14.93 -6.92 24.88
N TYR A 421 -14.13 -7.24 23.87
CA TYR A 421 -12.87 -7.95 24.05
C TYR A 421 -11.75 -7.05 24.57
N LEU A 422 -11.71 -5.78 24.14
CA LEU A 422 -10.80 -4.78 24.71
C LEU A 422 -11.06 -4.57 26.21
N ASP A 423 -12.34 -4.52 26.60
CA ASP A 423 -12.72 -4.37 28.01
C ASP A 423 -12.34 -5.60 28.85
N ALA A 424 -12.53 -6.80 28.30
CA ALA A 424 -12.15 -8.05 28.96
C ALA A 424 -10.62 -8.19 29.11
N ALA A 425 -9.87 -7.74 28.11
CA ALA A 425 -8.41 -7.77 28.10
C ALA A 425 -7.75 -6.55 28.77
N ASP A 426 -8.53 -5.56 29.22
CA ASP A 426 -8.03 -4.28 29.77
C ASP A 426 -7.10 -3.52 28.79
N MET A 427 -7.44 -3.52 27.50
CA MET A 427 -6.71 -2.81 26.43
C MET A 427 -7.44 -1.53 26.02
N ASP A 428 -6.79 -0.38 26.12
CA ASP A 428 -7.36 0.94 25.83
C ASP A 428 -6.77 1.62 24.57
N VAL A 429 -5.63 1.15 24.08
CA VAL A 429 -5.03 1.58 22.82
C VAL A 429 -5.30 0.54 21.75
N VAL A 430 -5.75 0.98 20.57
CA VAL A 430 -5.98 0.11 19.41
C VAL A 430 -5.03 0.48 18.28
N TRP A 431 -4.42 -0.55 17.69
CA TRP A 431 -3.70 -0.42 16.44
C TRP A 431 -4.61 -0.80 15.29
N LEU A 432 -4.68 0.05 14.27
CA LEU A 432 -5.40 -0.24 13.03
C LEU A 432 -4.41 -0.41 11.89
N LEU A 433 -4.67 -1.38 11.03
CA LEU A 433 -4.09 -1.46 9.69
C LEU A 433 -5.20 -1.28 8.67
N ASN A 434 -4.88 -0.66 7.54
CA ASN A 434 -5.78 -0.57 6.40
C ASN A 434 -5.08 -1.06 5.13
N ALA A 435 -5.83 -1.16 4.03
CA ALA A 435 -5.24 -1.67 2.80
C ALA A 435 -4.07 -0.79 2.36
N PHE A 436 -2.91 -1.43 2.20
CA PHE A 436 -1.69 -0.72 1.84
C PHE A 436 -1.76 -0.27 0.38
N ALA A 437 -1.79 1.05 0.19
CA ALA A 437 -1.56 1.71 -1.08
C ALA A 437 -0.15 2.31 -1.08
N ALA A 438 0.39 2.56 -2.25
CA ALA A 438 1.78 3.00 -2.35
C ALA A 438 1.99 4.48 -2.02
N SER A 439 0.93 5.29 -1.92
CA SER A 439 1.07 6.70 -1.56
C SER A 439 1.13 6.89 -0.04
N GLU A 440 0.00 6.69 0.59
CA GLU A 440 -0.22 6.75 2.03
C GLU A 440 -1.42 5.85 2.23
N ILE A 441 -1.42 5.13 3.34
CA ILE A 441 -2.55 4.28 3.68
C ILE A 441 -3.72 5.18 4.13
N PRO A 442 -4.83 5.21 3.37
CA PRO A 442 -5.91 6.13 3.64
C PRO A 442 -6.70 5.68 4.88
N TYR A 443 -7.24 6.64 5.63
CA TYR A 443 -8.33 6.39 6.56
C TYR A 443 -9.44 7.39 6.34
N SER A 444 -10.65 6.92 6.08
CA SER A 444 -11.80 7.80 6.05
C SER A 444 -12.10 8.32 7.46
N SER A 445 -12.46 9.60 7.57
CA SER A 445 -12.93 10.18 8.83
C SER A 445 -14.12 9.39 9.41
N ARG A 446 -14.95 8.79 8.54
CA ARG A 446 -16.06 7.91 8.95
C ARG A 446 -15.54 6.68 9.70
N SER A 447 -14.57 5.96 9.16
CA SER A 447 -14.03 4.76 9.82
C SER A 447 -13.41 5.11 11.17
N LEU A 448 -12.56 6.13 11.22
CA LEU A 448 -11.94 6.56 12.48
C LEU A 448 -12.96 7.06 13.50
N SER A 449 -13.98 7.83 13.08
CA SER A 449 -15.08 8.25 13.96
C SER A 449 -15.86 7.06 14.54
N THR A 450 -16.02 5.98 13.76
CA THR A 450 -16.69 4.76 14.21
C THR A 450 -15.88 4.07 15.32
N TYR A 451 -14.56 3.97 15.16
CA TYR A 451 -13.66 3.46 16.21
C TYR A 451 -13.67 4.35 17.45
N VAL A 452 -13.60 5.68 17.28
CA VAL A 452 -13.62 6.62 18.40
C VAL A 452 -14.91 6.50 19.20
N ASP A 453 -16.06 6.48 18.54
CA ASP A 453 -17.37 6.37 19.21
C ASP A 453 -17.57 5.02 19.87
N GLY A 454 -17.23 3.94 19.17
CA GLY A 454 -17.47 2.58 19.64
C GLY A 454 -16.48 2.11 20.70
N LEU A 455 -15.20 2.49 20.60
CA LEU A 455 -14.15 2.05 21.53
C LEU A 455 -13.87 3.04 22.65
N ARG A 456 -14.04 4.34 22.40
CA ARG A 456 -13.54 5.42 23.28
C ARG A 456 -12.07 5.20 23.68
N PRO A 457 -11.16 5.02 22.70
CA PRO A 457 -9.81 4.54 22.98
C PRO A 457 -8.97 5.61 23.68
N GLY A 458 -8.03 5.16 24.52
CA GLY A 458 -6.96 5.98 25.08
C GLY A 458 -6.06 6.59 24.00
N GLY A 459 -5.92 5.88 22.87
CA GLY A 459 -5.38 6.38 21.61
C GLY A 459 -5.49 5.36 20.47
N ILE A 460 -5.39 5.84 19.24
CA ILE A 460 -5.38 5.02 18.03
C ILE A 460 -4.00 5.13 17.37
N VAL A 461 -3.40 3.97 17.11
CA VAL A 461 -2.15 3.86 16.34
C VAL A 461 -2.51 3.37 14.95
N LEU A 462 -1.94 4.01 13.93
CA LEU A 462 -2.22 3.70 12.55
C LEU A 462 -1.00 3.13 11.85
N ASP A 463 -1.25 2.01 11.17
CA ASP A 463 -0.48 1.50 10.05
C ASP A 463 0.96 1.14 10.31
N TYR A 464 1.55 0.67 9.22
CA TYR A 464 2.92 0.32 9.06
C TYR A 464 3.62 1.16 7.98
N ASP A 465 3.57 2.50 8.07
CA ASP A 465 3.91 3.35 6.93
C ASP A 465 5.27 4.07 7.03
N ASP A 466 6.11 3.80 6.03
CA ASP A 466 7.39 4.44 5.73
C ASP A 466 7.27 5.59 4.72
N GLN A 467 6.04 5.88 4.28
CA GLN A 467 5.74 6.88 3.27
C GLN A 467 5.48 8.29 3.85
N PRO A 468 5.47 9.31 2.99
CA PRO A 468 4.96 10.65 3.29
C PRO A 468 3.52 10.62 3.76
N ARG A 469 3.26 11.38 4.83
CA ARG A 469 1.99 11.34 5.54
C ARG A 469 1.22 12.64 5.33
N THR A 470 -0.09 12.53 5.15
CA THR A 470 -1.01 13.66 5.25
C THR A 470 -1.02 14.24 6.66
N ARG A 471 -0.78 13.40 7.67
CA ARG A 471 -0.70 13.81 9.07
C ARG A 471 0.00 12.78 9.93
N ASP A 472 0.89 13.23 10.82
CA ASP A 472 1.57 12.36 11.79
C ASP A 472 0.70 12.07 13.02
N ALA A 473 0.06 13.10 13.57
CA ALA A 473 -0.84 12.98 14.72
C ALA A 473 -1.98 13.99 14.66
N TRP A 474 -3.17 13.61 15.15
CA TRP A 474 -4.34 14.49 15.23
C TRP A 474 -5.33 14.05 16.31
N MET A 475 -6.31 14.91 16.57
CA MET A 475 -7.48 14.56 17.38
C MET A 475 -8.64 14.20 16.45
N GLN A 476 -9.15 12.97 16.56
CA GLN A 476 -10.31 12.51 15.82
C GLN A 476 -11.57 12.66 16.67
N ALA A 477 -12.56 13.38 16.16
CA ALA A 477 -13.90 13.40 16.74
C ALA A 477 -14.79 12.33 16.10
N GLY A 478 -15.57 11.66 16.95
CA GLY A 478 -16.80 10.98 16.59
C GLY A 478 -18.03 11.79 16.99
N THR A 479 -19.19 11.15 16.94
CA THR A 479 -20.47 11.75 17.36
C THR A 479 -20.60 11.85 18.88
N GLN A 480 -19.94 10.99 19.63
CA GLN A 480 -20.07 10.86 21.09
C GLN A 480 -18.73 10.94 21.83
N ALA A 481 -17.62 10.67 21.15
CA ALA A 481 -16.30 10.65 21.77
C ALA A 481 -15.25 11.35 20.90
N ILE A 482 -14.08 11.58 21.50
CA ILE A 482 -12.92 12.17 20.84
C ILE A 482 -11.70 11.35 21.29
N GLY A 483 -10.83 10.99 20.35
CA GLY A 483 -9.61 10.22 20.62
C GLY A 483 -8.39 10.75 19.87
N PRO A 484 -7.19 10.68 20.46
CA PRO A 484 -5.96 11.02 19.75
C PRO A 484 -5.58 9.88 18.79
N VAL A 485 -5.00 10.26 17.65
CA VAL A 485 -4.55 9.35 16.60
C VAL A 485 -3.10 9.67 16.26
N ILE A 486 -2.28 8.64 16.08
CA ILE A 486 -0.89 8.77 15.62
C ILE A 486 -0.54 7.71 14.58
N ARG A 487 0.26 8.08 13.58
CA ARG A 487 0.88 7.14 12.65
C ARG A 487 2.17 6.55 13.21
N SER A 488 2.34 5.25 13.07
CA SER A 488 3.54 4.54 13.51
C SER A 488 4.72 4.75 12.54
N THR A 489 5.93 4.94 13.08
CA THR A 489 7.22 5.00 12.37
C THR A 489 8.05 3.74 12.65
N HIS A 490 8.85 3.29 11.68
CA HIS A 490 9.20 1.88 11.57
C HIS A 490 10.69 1.59 11.56
N PHE A 491 11.07 0.52 12.26
CA PHE A 491 12.39 -0.09 12.21
C PHE A 491 12.37 -1.44 11.52
N TRP A 492 12.40 -1.42 10.18
CA TRP A 492 12.24 -2.61 9.34
C TRP A 492 13.48 -3.01 8.53
N THR A 493 14.41 -2.09 8.24
CA THR A 493 15.57 -2.38 7.36
C THR A 493 16.93 -2.25 8.02
N THR A 494 17.39 -1.04 8.33
CA THR A 494 18.70 -0.78 8.95
C THR A 494 18.57 0.37 9.94
N SER A 495 19.47 0.44 10.93
CA SER A 495 19.43 1.53 11.90
C SER A 495 19.59 2.88 11.22
N ASP A 496 20.50 3.01 10.27
CA ASP A 496 20.71 4.27 9.52
C ASP A 496 19.51 4.64 8.65
N ASN A 497 18.73 3.67 8.17
CA ASN A 497 17.48 3.95 7.49
C ASN A 497 16.48 4.66 8.40
N VAL A 498 16.25 4.09 9.60
CA VAL A 498 15.33 4.69 10.57
C VAL A 498 15.87 6.04 11.03
N LEU A 499 17.16 6.11 11.34
CA LEU A 499 17.80 7.35 11.76
C LEU A 499 17.72 8.41 10.67
N GLY A 500 17.92 8.06 9.40
CA GLY A 500 17.77 8.98 8.27
C GLY A 500 16.34 9.52 8.10
N LYS A 501 15.32 8.68 8.35
CA LYS A 501 13.91 9.12 8.40
C LYS A 501 13.69 10.08 9.57
N LEU A 502 14.27 9.75 10.72
CA LEU A 502 14.17 10.53 11.94
C LEU A 502 15.05 11.79 11.93
N ASP A 503 16.09 11.89 11.09
CA ASP A 503 17.02 13.03 11.09
C ASP A 503 16.28 14.34 10.75
N THR A 504 15.25 14.30 9.90
CA THR A 504 14.38 15.46 9.64
C THR A 504 13.42 15.79 10.79
N SER A 505 12.87 14.78 11.49
CA SER A 505 11.96 15.01 12.64
C SER A 505 12.72 15.31 13.94
N THR A 506 13.99 14.93 14.04
CA THR A 506 14.88 15.22 15.17
C THR A 506 15.62 16.55 15.03
N ALA A 507 15.59 17.16 13.83
CA ALA A 507 16.12 18.49 13.58
C ALA A 507 15.28 19.62 14.23
N SER A 508 14.03 19.38 14.61
CA SER A 508 13.15 20.32 15.32
C SER A 508 13.51 20.44 16.80
N ARG A 509 14.74 20.89 17.10
CA ARG A 509 15.18 21.13 18.47
C ARG A 509 14.40 22.29 19.09
N GLY A 510 13.96 22.14 20.35
CA GLY A 510 13.24 23.17 21.11
C GLY A 510 11.71 23.13 21.02
N ALA A 511 11.14 22.01 20.58
CA ALA A 511 9.70 21.74 20.67
C ALA A 511 9.45 20.24 20.97
N PRO A 512 8.29 19.85 21.52
CA PRO A 512 7.96 18.47 21.77
C PRO A 512 7.76 17.74 20.45
N ASN A 513 8.14 16.47 20.45
CA ASN A 513 7.96 15.59 19.31
C ASN A 513 7.50 14.22 19.78
N PHE A 514 6.71 13.54 18.95
CA PHE A 514 6.03 12.29 19.32
C PHE A 514 6.35 11.22 18.30
N LEU A 515 7.00 10.15 18.77
CA LEU A 515 7.43 9.03 17.94
C LEU A 515 6.88 7.71 18.47
N TRP A 516 5.99 7.09 17.69
CA TRP A 516 5.62 5.69 17.88
C TRP A 516 6.53 4.82 17.02
N LEU A 517 7.50 4.13 17.61
CA LEU A 517 8.51 3.35 16.89
C LEU A 517 8.22 1.85 16.96
N THR A 518 7.82 1.29 15.84
CA THR A 518 7.52 -0.14 15.70
C THR A 518 8.74 -0.92 15.22
N VAL A 519 9.05 -2.02 15.91
CA VAL A 519 10.21 -2.88 15.61
C VAL A 519 9.77 -4.07 14.77
N TYR A 520 10.35 -4.28 13.59
CA TYR A 520 10.07 -5.50 12.81
C TYR A 520 10.78 -6.71 13.40
N THR A 521 10.06 -7.46 14.20
CA THR A 521 10.61 -8.48 15.11
C THR A 521 11.05 -9.78 14.45
N PHE A 522 10.71 -9.98 13.18
CA PHE A 522 11.24 -11.09 12.37
C PHE A 522 12.68 -10.84 11.91
N ARG A 523 13.16 -9.58 11.98
CA ARG A 523 14.53 -9.21 11.63
C ARG A 523 15.34 -8.72 12.82
N PHE A 524 14.69 -8.04 13.75
CA PHE A 524 15.32 -7.39 14.89
C PHE A 524 14.82 -7.97 16.21
N ASP A 525 15.66 -7.88 17.23
CA ASP A 525 15.32 -8.25 18.60
C ASP A 525 15.14 -7.00 19.49
N LEU A 526 14.90 -7.18 20.80
CA LEU A 526 14.74 -6.03 21.70
C LEU A 526 16.07 -5.31 21.97
N ARG A 527 17.21 -5.99 21.78
CA ARG A 527 18.54 -5.41 21.93
C ARG A 527 18.86 -4.46 20.78
N ASP A 528 18.49 -4.82 19.56
CA ASP A 528 18.58 -3.98 18.38
C ASP A 528 17.75 -2.70 18.56
N ALA A 529 16.51 -2.84 19.06
CA ALA A 529 15.65 -1.70 19.37
C ALA A 529 16.31 -0.77 20.41
N ARG A 530 16.86 -1.34 21.50
CA ARG A 530 17.58 -0.57 22.52
C ARG A 530 18.83 0.12 21.96
N ALA A 531 19.57 -0.53 21.07
CA ALA A 531 20.76 0.04 20.45
C ALA A 531 20.41 1.24 19.55
N LEU A 532 19.35 1.12 18.75
CA LEU A 532 18.82 2.21 17.92
C LEU A 532 18.39 3.41 18.78
N VAL A 533 17.71 3.16 19.90
CA VAL A 533 17.31 4.23 20.83
C VAL A 533 18.51 4.91 21.49
N GLY A 534 19.57 4.16 21.82
CA GLY A 534 20.81 4.72 22.33
C GLY A 534 21.46 5.68 21.33
N GLU A 535 21.49 5.30 20.05
CA GLU A 535 22.02 6.15 18.98
C GLU A 535 21.14 7.39 18.74
N LEU A 536 19.82 7.22 18.74
CA LEU A 536 18.88 8.34 18.64
C LEU A 536 19.08 9.34 19.79
N SER A 537 19.15 8.84 21.03
CA SER A 537 19.40 9.66 22.22
C SER A 537 20.70 10.46 22.11
N ARG A 538 21.77 9.83 21.60
CA ARG A 538 23.07 10.47 21.36
C ARG A 538 22.99 11.59 20.32
N ARG A 539 22.31 11.37 19.19
CA ARG A 539 22.10 12.39 18.13
C ARG A 539 21.25 13.58 18.62
N MET A 540 20.31 13.29 19.52
CA MET A 540 19.42 14.27 20.12
C MET A 540 20.01 15.01 21.33
N GLY A 541 21.24 14.69 21.75
CA GLY A 541 21.86 15.37 22.90
C GLY A 541 21.20 15.08 24.25
N GLY A 542 20.46 13.98 24.36
CA GLY A 542 19.76 13.58 25.60
C GLY A 542 18.28 13.98 25.67
N ASP A 543 17.74 14.71 24.68
CA ASP A 543 16.34 15.16 24.66
C ASP A 543 15.33 14.08 24.20
N LEU A 544 15.62 12.81 24.50
CA LEU A 544 14.76 11.66 24.17
C LEU A 544 14.25 10.99 25.45
N GLN A 545 12.94 10.80 25.56
CA GLN A 545 12.31 10.14 26.68
C GLN A 545 11.41 8.99 26.21
N ILE A 546 11.74 7.77 26.64
CA ILE A 546 10.89 6.60 26.41
C ILE A 546 9.74 6.65 27.42
N VAL A 547 8.51 6.48 26.94
CA VAL A 547 7.28 6.56 27.75
C VAL A 547 6.35 5.38 27.45
N THR A 548 5.44 5.09 28.37
CA THR A 548 4.36 4.12 28.12
C THR A 548 3.33 4.69 27.13
N PRO A 549 2.53 3.86 26.43
CA PRO A 549 1.45 4.34 25.57
C PRO A 549 0.48 5.32 26.25
N THR A 550 0.09 5.04 27.49
CA THR A 550 -0.81 5.91 28.27
C THR A 550 -0.17 7.29 28.52
N GLN A 551 1.10 7.32 28.92
CA GLN A 551 1.84 8.58 29.11
C GLN A 551 1.98 9.34 27.79
N PHE A 552 2.31 8.62 26.71
CA PHE A 552 2.48 9.17 25.37
C PHE A 552 1.24 9.93 24.88
N PHE A 553 0.05 9.30 24.93
CA PHE A 553 -1.18 9.95 24.51
C PHE A 553 -1.63 11.05 25.48
N GLY A 554 -1.26 10.97 26.76
CA GLY A 554 -1.47 12.08 27.71
C GLY A 554 -0.67 13.32 27.33
N LEU A 555 0.61 13.15 27.05
CA LEU A 555 1.52 14.21 26.60
C LEU A 555 1.10 14.79 25.24
N LEU A 556 0.67 13.94 24.29
CA LEU A 556 0.24 14.38 22.96
C LEU A 556 -0.96 15.33 23.03
N ARG A 557 -1.93 15.05 23.92
CA ARG A 557 -3.06 15.96 24.17
C ARG A 557 -2.59 17.31 24.71
N ALA A 558 -1.68 17.29 25.67
CA ALA A 558 -1.11 18.52 26.24
C ALA A 558 -0.35 19.33 25.18
N ASP A 559 0.32 18.66 24.24
CA ASP A 559 1.06 19.32 23.17
C ASP A 559 0.16 20.05 22.19
N PHE A 560 -0.98 19.47 21.79
CA PHE A 560 -1.95 20.18 20.95
C PHE A 560 -2.35 21.52 21.56
N VAL A 561 -2.59 21.55 22.87
CA VAL A 561 -2.96 22.77 23.60
C VAL A 561 -1.81 23.78 23.60
N ARG A 562 -0.61 23.34 24.02
CA ARG A 562 0.56 24.21 24.15
C ARG A 562 1.01 24.77 22.80
N THR A 563 1.03 23.94 21.77
CA THR A 563 1.44 24.31 20.41
C THR A 563 0.41 25.24 19.78
N ALA A 564 -0.89 25.04 20.01
CA ALA A 564 -1.93 25.96 19.55
C ALA A 564 -1.73 27.37 20.11
N HIS A 565 -1.57 27.50 21.43
CA HIS A 565 -1.33 28.78 22.10
C HIS A 565 -0.06 29.46 21.61
N THR A 566 1.03 28.70 21.48
CA THR A 566 2.32 29.21 21.03
C THR A 566 2.25 29.72 19.58
N ARG A 567 1.60 28.97 18.68
CA ARG A 567 1.42 29.39 17.28
C ARG A 567 0.51 30.60 17.16
N LEU A 568 -0.60 30.64 17.90
CA LEU A 568 -1.50 31.80 17.89
C LEU A 568 -0.75 33.07 18.30
N ALA A 569 0.03 33.02 19.39
CA ALA A 569 0.80 34.16 19.86
C ALA A 569 1.85 34.62 18.82
N ALA A 570 2.48 33.68 18.11
CA ALA A 570 3.42 34.00 17.03
C ALA A 570 2.72 34.66 15.83
N THR A 571 1.57 34.13 15.40
CA THR A 571 0.80 34.68 14.27
C THR A 571 0.12 36.01 14.59
N ASP A 572 -0.33 36.22 15.83
CA ASP A 572 -0.83 37.53 16.30
C ASP A 572 0.25 38.61 16.24
N GLY A 573 1.53 38.22 16.34
CA GLY A 573 2.68 39.11 16.15
C GLY A 573 2.98 39.46 14.68
N ASP A 574 2.39 38.75 13.71
CA ASP A 574 2.56 39.03 12.28
C ASP A 574 1.47 40.00 11.77
N PRO A 575 1.83 41.25 11.42
CA PRO A 575 0.86 42.23 10.93
C PRO A 575 0.29 41.89 9.55
N VAL A 576 0.97 41.06 8.75
CA VAL A 576 0.53 40.64 7.42
C VAL A 576 -0.56 39.58 7.55
N SER A 577 -0.31 38.53 8.32
CA SER A 577 -1.27 37.46 8.56
C SER A 577 -2.56 37.99 9.18
N SER A 578 -2.42 38.86 10.19
CA SER A 578 -3.54 39.46 10.92
C SER A 578 -4.40 40.39 10.06
N LEU A 579 -3.80 41.06 9.07
CA LEU A 579 -4.54 41.91 8.12
C LEU A 579 -5.24 41.09 7.04
N LEU A 580 -4.56 40.08 6.49
CA LEU A 580 -5.03 39.33 5.32
C LEU A 580 -6.03 38.23 5.69
N PHE A 581 -5.98 37.68 6.91
CA PHE A 581 -6.79 36.51 7.31
C PHE A 581 -7.56 36.70 8.64
N PRO A 582 -8.30 37.81 8.86
CA PRO A 582 -8.91 38.13 10.15
C PRO A 582 -9.93 37.08 10.62
N GLY A 583 -10.69 36.47 9.72
CA GLY A 583 -11.69 35.46 10.07
C GLY A 583 -11.09 34.15 10.59
N LEU A 584 -9.98 33.68 10.01
CA LEU A 584 -9.27 32.49 10.48
C LEU A 584 -8.64 32.74 11.86
N MET A 585 -8.10 33.95 12.07
CA MET A 585 -7.55 34.34 13.37
C MET A 585 -8.62 34.40 14.48
N GLU A 586 -9.81 34.93 14.19
CA GLU A 586 -10.91 34.94 15.16
C GLU A 586 -11.42 33.53 15.48
N SER A 587 -11.55 32.67 14.47
CA SER A 587 -11.90 31.26 14.63
C SER A 587 -10.89 30.52 15.51
N ALA A 588 -9.59 30.69 15.25
CA ALA A 588 -8.53 30.12 16.08
C ALA A 588 -8.66 30.57 17.54
N ARG A 589 -8.86 31.87 17.81
CA ARG A 589 -9.06 32.39 19.18
C ARG A 589 -10.30 31.82 19.86
N ALA A 590 -11.39 31.60 19.14
CA ALA A 590 -12.59 30.96 19.68
C ALA A 590 -12.30 29.52 20.10
N HIS A 591 -11.65 28.74 19.23
CA HIS A 591 -11.25 27.38 19.51
C HIS A 591 -10.31 27.25 20.72
N LEU A 592 -9.36 28.16 20.89
CA LEU A 592 -8.46 28.11 22.05
C LEU A 592 -9.16 28.48 23.37
N ARG A 593 -10.15 29.39 23.34
CA ARG A 593 -11.00 29.65 24.53
C ARG A 593 -11.81 28.42 24.92
N ASP A 594 -12.36 27.70 23.94
CA ASP A 594 -13.09 26.44 24.17
C ASP A 594 -12.16 25.35 24.71
N ALA A 595 -10.90 25.33 24.24
CA ALA A 595 -9.87 24.41 24.73
C ALA A 595 -9.60 24.65 26.23
N ASP A 596 -9.33 25.89 26.61
CA ASP A 596 -9.04 26.27 28.00
C ASP A 596 -10.23 25.96 28.93
N ALA A 597 -11.45 26.27 28.49
CA ALA A 597 -12.67 25.97 29.23
C ALA A 597 -12.88 24.46 29.43
N SER A 598 -12.61 23.66 28.41
CA SER A 598 -12.75 22.20 28.47
C SER A 598 -11.72 21.57 29.41
N ILE A 599 -10.46 22.04 29.37
CA ILE A 599 -9.39 21.58 30.25
C ILE A 599 -9.70 21.94 31.70
N ALA A 600 -10.16 23.18 31.97
CA ALA A 600 -10.59 23.59 33.30
C ALA A 600 -11.78 22.77 33.82
N GLY A 601 -12.65 22.29 32.92
CA GLY A 601 -13.74 21.36 33.21
C GLY A 601 -13.33 19.89 33.36
N GLY A 602 -12.05 19.54 33.18
CA GLY A 602 -11.53 18.17 33.32
C GLY A 602 -11.64 17.28 32.07
N ASP A 603 -12.05 17.84 30.92
CA ASP A 603 -12.15 17.09 29.66
C ASP A 603 -10.93 17.34 28.75
N ALA A 604 -9.87 16.56 28.99
CA ALA A 604 -8.62 16.67 28.24
C ALA A 604 -8.78 16.33 26.74
N ASN A 605 -9.69 15.42 26.38
CA ASN A 605 -9.92 15.05 24.98
C ASN A 605 -10.58 16.21 24.22
N ARG A 606 -11.63 16.80 24.79
CA ARG A 606 -12.31 17.95 24.19
C ARG A 606 -11.43 19.18 24.14
N GLY A 607 -10.66 19.42 25.20
CA GLY A 607 -9.64 20.48 25.25
C GLY A 607 -8.62 20.36 24.13
N ALA A 608 -8.00 19.19 23.99
CA ALA A 608 -7.02 18.94 22.94
C ALA A 608 -7.64 19.01 21.53
N TYR A 609 -8.87 18.57 21.34
CA TYR A 609 -9.55 18.67 20.04
C TYR A 609 -9.87 20.10 19.64
N ALA A 610 -10.36 20.92 20.57
CA ALA A 610 -10.58 22.34 20.31
C ALA A 610 -9.26 23.04 19.96
N ALA A 611 -8.19 22.79 20.72
CA ALA A 611 -6.85 23.31 20.39
C ALA A 611 -6.36 22.84 19.00
N TYR A 612 -6.61 21.57 18.66
CA TYR A 612 -6.31 21.01 17.34
C TYR A 612 -7.08 21.72 16.21
N LEU A 613 -8.37 22.04 16.38
CA LEU A 613 -9.11 22.83 15.39
C LEU A 613 -8.50 24.24 15.20
N GLY A 614 -8.12 24.90 16.30
CA GLY A 614 -7.41 26.18 16.23
C GLY A 614 -6.07 26.09 15.50
N LEU A 615 -5.34 24.97 15.66
CA LEU A 615 -4.11 24.71 14.89
C LEU A 615 -4.37 24.55 13.40
N GLU A 616 -5.48 23.93 13.00
CA GLU A 616 -5.86 23.80 11.59
C GLU A 616 -6.17 25.16 10.94
N ASP A 617 -6.84 26.06 11.66
CA ASP A 617 -7.06 27.43 11.20
C ASP A 617 -5.73 28.17 10.98
N LEU A 618 -4.79 28.07 11.92
CA LEU A 618 -3.46 28.70 11.83
C LEU A 618 -2.60 28.09 10.71
N ARG A 619 -2.69 26.79 10.44
CA ARG A 619 -2.04 26.13 9.30
C ARG A 619 -2.61 26.62 7.96
N SER A 620 -3.92 26.88 7.92
CA SER A 620 -4.58 27.41 6.72
C SER A 620 -4.09 28.82 6.37
N VAL A 621 -3.84 29.65 7.38
CA VAL A 621 -3.19 30.97 7.21
C VAL A 621 -1.82 30.82 6.55
N SER A 622 -0.95 29.97 7.12
CA SER A 622 0.41 29.74 6.62
C SER A 622 0.43 29.24 5.16
N SER A 623 -0.50 28.34 4.84
CA SER A 623 -0.65 27.78 3.48
C SER A 623 -1.07 28.85 2.47
N ALA A 624 -2.00 29.73 2.85
CA ALA A 624 -2.47 30.81 1.99
C ALA A 624 -1.38 31.86 1.73
N GLU A 625 -0.55 32.17 2.72
CA GLU A 625 0.60 33.08 2.57
C GLU A 625 1.67 32.52 1.63
N ALA A 626 2.00 31.23 1.75
CA ALA A 626 2.95 30.57 0.87
C ALA A 626 2.47 30.61 -0.61
N LEU A 627 1.17 30.41 -0.82
CA LEU A 627 0.57 30.50 -2.15
C LEU A 627 0.60 31.94 -2.71
N LEU A 628 0.22 32.94 -1.91
CA LEU A 628 0.28 34.35 -2.30
C LEU A 628 1.69 34.79 -2.66
N THR A 629 2.68 34.40 -1.85
CA THR A 629 4.10 34.69 -2.10
C THR A 629 4.55 34.06 -3.42
N SER A 630 4.18 32.80 -3.66
CA SER A 630 4.49 32.10 -4.90
C SER A 630 3.88 32.79 -6.12
N LEU A 631 2.63 33.25 -6.03
CA LEU A 631 1.96 34.00 -7.09
C LEU A 631 2.63 35.35 -7.33
N LEU A 632 3.01 36.08 -6.28
CA LEU A 632 3.69 37.38 -6.38
C LEU A 632 5.06 37.25 -7.08
N VAL A 633 5.79 36.18 -6.79
CA VAL A 633 7.07 35.86 -7.43
C VAL A 633 6.88 35.55 -8.90
N VAL A 634 5.86 34.78 -9.27
CA VAL A 634 5.52 34.50 -10.67
C VAL A 634 5.14 35.78 -11.39
N LEU A 635 4.34 36.63 -10.77
CA LEU A 635 3.97 37.94 -11.31
C LEU A 635 5.23 38.81 -11.54
N THR A 636 6.14 38.82 -10.57
CA THR A 636 7.40 39.57 -10.63
C THR A 636 8.32 39.02 -11.73
N ALA A 637 8.45 37.69 -11.85
CA ALA A 637 9.20 37.04 -12.91
C ALA A 637 8.59 37.31 -14.29
N ALA A 638 7.25 37.32 -14.41
CA ALA A 638 6.55 37.66 -15.64
C ALA A 638 6.75 39.14 -16.02
N VAL A 639 6.71 40.05 -15.05
CA VAL A 639 6.99 41.48 -15.24
C VAL A 639 8.44 41.69 -15.63
N LEU A 640 9.40 41.05 -14.96
CA LEU A 640 10.82 41.11 -15.30
C LEU A 640 11.09 40.53 -16.69
N ALA A 641 10.45 39.41 -17.06
CA ALA A 641 10.54 38.82 -18.38
C ALA A 641 9.92 39.72 -19.45
N TYR A 642 8.81 40.40 -19.16
CA TYR A 642 8.20 41.40 -20.03
C TYR A 642 9.11 42.61 -20.24
N ILE A 643 9.70 43.14 -19.17
CA ILE A 643 10.67 44.25 -19.23
C ILE A 643 11.92 43.83 -20.00
N ALA A 644 12.47 42.64 -19.73
CA ALA A 644 13.61 42.08 -20.44
C ALA A 644 13.31 41.92 -21.94
N HIS A 645 12.13 41.38 -22.30
CA HIS A 645 11.67 41.25 -23.68
C HIS A 645 11.56 42.62 -24.38
N ARG A 646 11.07 43.65 -23.68
CA ARG A 646 10.97 45.01 -24.21
C ARG A 646 12.32 45.71 -24.36
N SER A 647 13.29 45.36 -23.51
CA SER A 647 14.65 45.92 -23.52
C SER A 647 15.58 45.28 -24.56
N SER A 648 15.30 44.03 -24.96
CA SER A 648 16.06 43.34 -26.00
C SER A 648 15.71 43.87 -27.41
N ARG A 649 16.56 44.76 -27.96
CA ARG A 649 16.56 45.09 -29.39
C ARG A 649 16.78 43.81 -30.20
N ARG A 650 15.77 43.34 -30.94
CA ARG A 650 15.89 42.16 -31.82
C ARG A 650 16.01 42.56 -33.30
N PRO A 651 16.90 41.89 -34.08
CA PRO A 651 16.74 41.73 -35.53
C PRO A 651 15.56 40.77 -35.83
N PRO A 652 15.05 40.73 -37.08
CA PRO A 652 13.82 40.00 -37.40
C PRO A 652 14.11 38.50 -37.47
N LEU A 653 13.57 37.73 -36.52
CA LEU A 653 13.55 36.27 -36.60
C LEU A 653 12.11 35.79 -36.38
N PRO A 654 11.65 34.75 -37.10
CA PRO A 654 10.29 34.26 -36.98
C PRO A 654 10.10 33.72 -35.57
N SER A 655 9.19 34.33 -34.81
CA SER A 655 8.71 33.78 -33.55
C SER A 655 8.14 32.39 -33.83
N GLU A 656 8.65 31.34 -33.20
CA GLU A 656 7.93 30.07 -33.08
C GLU A 656 6.58 30.38 -32.42
N ARG A 657 5.52 30.55 -33.21
CA ARG A 657 4.17 30.75 -32.70
C ARG A 657 3.70 29.39 -32.21
N LEU A 658 3.47 29.27 -30.90
CA LEU A 658 2.87 28.08 -30.29
C LEU A 658 1.56 27.77 -31.01
N ARG A 659 1.45 26.58 -31.61
CA ARG A 659 0.22 26.13 -32.24
C ARG A 659 -0.65 25.49 -31.18
N LEU A 660 -1.69 26.23 -30.80
CA LEU A 660 -2.63 25.86 -29.75
C LEU A 660 -3.19 24.42 -29.93
N GLY A 661 -3.44 23.98 -31.17
CA GLY A 661 -3.98 22.65 -31.44
C GLY A 661 -3.06 21.48 -31.02
N VAL A 662 -1.74 21.61 -31.21
CA VAL A 662 -0.78 20.57 -30.79
C VAL A 662 -0.71 20.52 -29.26
N LEU A 663 -0.62 21.69 -28.63
CA LEU A 663 -0.56 21.82 -27.18
C LEU A 663 -1.81 21.23 -26.51
N LEU A 664 -3.02 21.58 -26.98
CA LEU A 664 -4.28 21.08 -26.43
C LEU A 664 -4.41 19.56 -26.58
N MET A 665 -4.06 19.02 -27.75
CA MET A 665 -4.12 17.57 -28.02
C MET A 665 -3.19 16.79 -27.08
N VAL A 666 -1.92 17.20 -26.96
CA VAL A 666 -0.95 16.51 -26.10
C VAL A 666 -1.36 16.64 -24.62
N THR A 667 -1.80 17.83 -24.20
CA THR A 667 -2.27 18.08 -22.84
C THR A 667 -3.43 17.17 -22.47
N ALA A 668 -4.48 17.11 -23.32
CA ALA A 668 -5.66 16.27 -23.05
C ALA A 668 -5.33 14.78 -23.03
N ALA A 669 -4.50 14.32 -23.97
CA ALA A 669 -4.09 12.91 -24.05
C ALA A 669 -3.27 12.48 -22.83
N VAL A 670 -2.28 13.29 -22.43
CA VAL A 670 -1.47 13.00 -21.24
C VAL A 670 -2.32 13.11 -19.98
N ALA A 671 -3.22 14.09 -19.85
CA ALA A 671 -4.10 14.22 -18.69
C ALA A 671 -4.98 12.98 -18.49
N LEU A 672 -5.61 12.49 -19.56
CA LEU A 672 -6.43 11.27 -19.51
C LEU A 672 -5.62 10.02 -19.17
N LEU A 673 -4.39 9.90 -19.70
CA LEU A 673 -3.50 8.79 -19.35
C LEU A 673 -3.09 8.81 -17.89
N VAL A 674 -2.69 9.99 -17.39
CA VAL A 674 -2.25 10.15 -16.01
C VAL A 674 -3.41 9.94 -15.04
N PHE A 675 -4.62 10.34 -15.41
CA PHE A 675 -5.82 10.01 -14.65
C PHE A 675 -6.09 8.49 -14.61
N ALA A 676 -6.03 7.81 -15.76
CA ALA A 676 -6.18 6.35 -15.80
C ALA A 676 -5.09 5.63 -15.00
N LEU A 677 -3.85 6.15 -15.01
CA LEU A 677 -2.76 5.65 -14.19
C LEU A 677 -3.04 5.86 -12.70
N ARG A 678 -3.52 7.05 -12.32
CA ARG A 678 -3.89 7.37 -10.94
C ARG A 678 -4.98 6.42 -10.45
N GLU A 679 -6.04 6.23 -11.23
CA GLU A 679 -7.14 5.31 -10.89
C GLU A 679 -6.65 3.86 -10.78
N ALA A 680 -5.79 3.42 -11.71
CA ALA A 680 -5.17 2.10 -11.58
C ALA A 680 -4.34 2.00 -10.29
N LEU A 681 -3.52 2.98 -9.97
CA LEU A 681 -2.72 2.95 -8.74
C LEU A 681 -3.56 3.05 -7.46
N ASP A 682 -4.72 3.70 -7.50
CA ASP A 682 -5.64 3.83 -6.36
C ASP A 682 -6.39 2.51 -6.08
N GLN A 683 -6.45 1.59 -7.05
CA GLN A 683 -6.95 0.22 -6.88
C GLN A 683 -5.90 -0.75 -6.27
N ASN A 684 -4.88 -0.23 -5.58
CA ASN A 684 -3.81 -0.92 -4.83
C ASN A 684 -2.77 -1.69 -5.68
N PHE A 685 -1.82 -2.35 -4.99
CA PHE A 685 -0.63 -2.99 -5.56
C PHE A 685 -0.88 -3.94 -6.75
N TRP A 686 -2.06 -4.53 -6.81
CA TRP A 686 -2.53 -5.44 -7.85
C TRP A 686 -2.50 -4.90 -9.27
N THR A 687 -2.42 -3.58 -9.39
CA THR A 687 -2.41 -2.89 -10.67
C THR A 687 -0.99 -2.71 -11.20
N TYR A 688 0.04 -2.98 -10.40
CA TYR A 688 1.42 -2.81 -10.85
C TYR A 688 1.79 -3.73 -12.00
N PRO A 689 1.42 -5.03 -11.98
CA PRO A 689 1.61 -5.88 -13.15
C PRO A 689 0.84 -5.39 -14.37
N THR A 690 -0.37 -4.85 -14.21
CA THR A 690 -1.15 -4.31 -15.34
C THR A 690 -0.52 -3.04 -15.90
N ILE A 691 0.05 -2.18 -15.04
CA ILE A 691 0.83 -1.01 -15.44
C ILE A 691 2.09 -1.42 -16.22
N LEU A 692 2.87 -2.37 -15.68
CA LEU A 692 4.07 -2.89 -16.34
C LEU A 692 3.75 -3.57 -17.67
N LEU A 693 2.69 -4.38 -17.72
CA LEU A 693 2.19 -4.99 -18.95
C LEU A 693 1.80 -3.91 -19.97
N GLY A 694 1.20 -2.81 -19.53
CA GLY A 694 0.90 -1.66 -20.37
C GLY A 694 2.15 -1.06 -21.01
N VAL A 695 3.24 -0.93 -20.25
CA VAL A 695 4.54 -0.45 -20.78
C VAL A 695 5.12 -1.44 -21.80
N VAL A 696 5.09 -2.73 -21.51
CA VAL A 696 5.61 -3.79 -22.40
C VAL A 696 4.79 -3.89 -23.69
N ALA A 697 3.46 -3.87 -23.59
CA ALA A 697 2.54 -4.00 -24.71
C ALA A 697 2.36 -2.70 -25.51
N ALA A 698 2.84 -1.56 -24.99
CA ALA A 698 2.69 -0.26 -25.62
C ALA A 698 3.18 -0.23 -27.08
N GLY A 699 4.17 -1.03 -27.46
CA GLY A 699 4.69 -1.11 -28.83
C GLY A 699 3.64 -1.44 -29.90
N ILE A 700 2.51 -2.06 -29.51
CA ILE A 700 1.39 -2.44 -30.38
C ILE A 700 0.73 -1.21 -31.05
N HIS A 701 0.82 -0.01 -30.48
CA HIS A 701 0.23 1.20 -31.10
C HIS A 701 0.79 1.48 -32.50
N ARG A 702 2.05 1.15 -32.79
CA ARG A 702 2.69 1.44 -34.08
C ARG A 702 2.12 0.64 -35.25
N PRO A 703 2.02 -0.70 -35.20
CA PRO A 703 1.35 -1.45 -36.26
C PRO A 703 -0.12 -1.05 -36.39
N LEU A 704 -0.82 -0.79 -35.28
CA LEU A 704 -2.21 -0.34 -35.28
C LEU A 704 -2.38 1.02 -35.98
N ARG A 705 -1.48 1.98 -35.73
CA ARG A 705 -1.46 3.27 -36.45
C ARG A 705 -1.27 3.07 -37.95
N ARG A 706 -0.27 2.27 -38.34
CA ARG A 706 0.00 2.00 -39.78
C ARG A 706 -1.21 1.38 -40.46
N TRP A 707 -1.99 0.59 -39.74
CA TRP A 707 -3.25 0.04 -40.23
C TRP A 707 -4.34 1.12 -40.33
N LEU A 708 -4.56 1.92 -39.29
CA LEU A 708 -5.53 3.03 -39.29
C LEU A 708 -5.25 4.06 -40.39
N ASP A 709 -3.99 4.44 -40.59
CA ASP A 709 -3.58 5.38 -41.63
C ASP A 709 -3.83 4.83 -43.04
N ARG A 710 -3.75 3.51 -43.23
CA ARG A 710 -4.09 2.85 -44.50
C ARG A 710 -5.59 2.73 -44.71
N ALA A 711 -6.33 2.35 -43.67
CA ALA A 711 -7.78 2.12 -43.75
C ALA A 711 -8.59 3.42 -43.81
N TYR A 712 -8.18 4.45 -43.06
CA TYR A 712 -8.92 5.70 -42.88
C TYR A 712 -8.00 6.94 -42.95
N PRO A 713 -7.27 7.17 -44.05
CA PRO A 713 -6.21 8.19 -44.12
C PRO A 713 -6.63 9.61 -43.72
N GLY A 714 -7.88 10.00 -43.99
CA GLY A 714 -8.43 11.32 -43.64
C GLY A 714 -9.10 11.41 -42.28
N ARG A 715 -9.39 10.29 -41.60
CA ARG A 715 -10.07 10.24 -40.29
C ARG A 715 -9.27 9.51 -39.21
N ALA A 716 -8.10 8.98 -39.53
CA ALA A 716 -7.27 8.19 -38.62
C ALA A 716 -6.96 8.90 -37.29
N PRO A 717 -6.61 10.20 -37.25
CA PRO A 717 -6.40 10.90 -35.96
C PRO A 717 -7.65 10.94 -35.09
N THR A 718 -8.83 11.19 -35.69
CA THR A 718 -10.12 11.22 -34.97
C THR A 718 -10.53 9.83 -34.49
N ALA A 719 -10.36 8.80 -35.34
CA ALA A 719 -10.63 7.42 -34.95
C ALA A 719 -9.73 6.97 -33.80
N ALA A 720 -8.44 7.31 -33.85
CA ALA A 720 -7.50 7.03 -32.78
C ALA A 720 -7.87 7.74 -31.46
N ALA A 721 -8.29 9.01 -31.52
CA ALA A 721 -8.76 9.75 -30.35
C ALA A 721 -10.02 9.12 -29.70
N LEU A 722 -10.97 8.66 -30.50
CA LEU A 722 -12.17 7.96 -30.00
C LEU A 722 -11.83 6.61 -29.36
N VAL A 723 -10.93 5.82 -29.97
CA VAL A 723 -10.44 4.56 -29.38
C VAL A 723 -9.75 4.82 -28.04
N ALA A 724 -8.91 5.86 -27.97
CA ALA A 724 -8.26 6.26 -26.73
C ALA A 724 -9.25 6.59 -25.63
N LEU A 725 -10.34 7.31 -25.95
CA LEU A 725 -11.38 7.67 -24.99
C LEU A 725 -12.15 6.44 -24.46
N VAL A 726 -12.48 5.48 -25.33
CA VAL A 726 -13.13 4.23 -24.94
C VAL A 726 -12.23 3.43 -23.99
N PHE A 727 -10.95 3.24 -24.36
CA PHE A 727 -10.01 2.50 -23.53
C PHE A 727 -9.71 3.19 -22.19
N THR A 728 -9.66 4.52 -22.17
CA THR A 728 -9.50 5.29 -20.93
C THR A 728 -10.71 5.11 -20.03
N THR A 729 -11.93 5.22 -20.58
CA THR A 729 -13.18 4.96 -19.83
C THR A 729 -13.20 3.57 -19.21
N LEU A 730 -12.68 2.57 -19.93
CA LEU A 730 -12.56 1.21 -19.41
C LEU A 730 -11.53 1.09 -18.30
N ALA A 731 -10.35 1.69 -18.47
CA ALA A 731 -9.29 1.69 -17.47
C ALA A 731 -9.71 2.35 -16.15
N ILE A 732 -10.65 3.31 -16.21
CA ILE A 732 -11.25 3.91 -15.01
C ILE A 732 -12.14 2.91 -14.26
N ARG A 733 -12.82 2.01 -14.97
CA ARG A 733 -13.67 0.97 -14.36
C ARG A 733 -12.88 -0.22 -13.85
N THR A 734 -11.77 -0.54 -14.50
CA THR A 734 -10.92 -1.68 -14.16
C THR A 734 -9.47 -1.40 -14.52
N SER A 735 -8.61 -1.48 -13.52
CA SER A 735 -7.15 -1.39 -13.70
C SER A 735 -6.55 -2.43 -14.66
N ALA A 736 -7.23 -3.57 -14.89
CA ALA A 736 -6.84 -4.55 -15.90
C ALA A 736 -6.87 -3.98 -17.33
N ALA A 737 -7.65 -2.93 -17.58
CA ALA A 737 -7.72 -2.26 -18.86
C ALA A 737 -6.71 -1.11 -19.03
N PHE A 738 -5.89 -0.82 -18.02
CA PHE A 738 -4.84 0.19 -18.13
C PHE A 738 -3.89 -0.02 -19.34
N PRO A 739 -3.44 -1.24 -19.69
CA PRO A 739 -2.69 -1.48 -20.93
C PRO A 739 -3.37 -0.95 -22.19
N LEU A 740 -4.69 -1.07 -22.27
CA LEU A 740 -5.46 -0.59 -23.42
C LEU A 740 -5.45 0.94 -23.46
N ALA A 741 -5.61 1.61 -22.31
CA ALA A 741 -5.52 3.07 -22.24
C ALA A 741 -4.15 3.59 -22.71
N VAL A 742 -3.05 2.94 -22.29
CA VAL A 742 -1.69 3.27 -22.77
C VAL A 742 -1.60 3.15 -24.30
N ILE A 743 -2.07 2.04 -24.87
CA ILE A 743 -2.05 1.81 -26.32
C ILE A 743 -2.88 2.87 -27.05
N GLY A 744 -4.10 3.15 -26.57
CA GLY A 744 -5.01 4.13 -27.17
C GLY A 744 -4.45 5.55 -27.15
N ILE A 745 -3.89 5.99 -26.03
CA ILE A 745 -3.32 7.34 -25.91
C ILE A 745 -2.09 7.50 -26.81
N LEU A 746 -1.19 6.52 -26.83
CA LEU A 746 -0.03 6.56 -27.72
C LEU A 746 -0.44 6.54 -29.19
N LEU A 747 -1.49 5.79 -29.53
CA LEU A 747 -2.06 5.76 -30.88
C LEU A 747 -2.59 7.14 -31.30
N ALA A 748 -3.34 7.82 -30.42
CA ALA A 748 -3.90 9.14 -30.69
C ALA A 748 -2.80 10.20 -30.90
N ILE A 749 -1.79 10.23 -30.02
CA ILE A 749 -0.65 11.13 -30.12
C ILE A 749 0.17 10.86 -31.39
N ASP A 750 0.49 9.59 -31.67
CA ASP A 750 1.31 9.22 -32.83
C ASP A 750 0.59 9.48 -34.16
N ALA A 751 -0.73 9.24 -34.23
CA ALA A 751 -1.55 9.52 -35.42
C ALA A 751 -1.68 11.03 -35.72
N TYR A 752 -1.79 11.86 -34.68
CA TYR A 752 -1.89 13.31 -34.81
C TYR A 752 -0.54 13.95 -35.17
N LEU A 753 0.51 13.66 -34.40
CA LEU A 753 1.84 14.26 -34.59
C LEU A 753 2.52 13.79 -35.88
N ALA A 754 2.11 12.65 -36.45
CA ALA A 754 2.55 12.20 -37.78
C ALA A 754 2.17 13.18 -38.91
N ARG A 755 1.11 13.97 -38.72
CA ARG A 755 0.62 14.94 -39.72
C ARG A 755 0.94 16.38 -39.32
N ARG A 756 1.03 16.64 -38.02
CA ARG A 756 1.38 17.95 -37.45
C ARG A 756 2.51 17.78 -36.42
N PRO A 757 3.79 17.77 -36.86
CA PRO A 757 4.93 17.63 -35.96
C PRO A 757 4.94 18.76 -34.93
N GLY A 758 5.09 18.45 -33.65
CA GLY A 758 5.18 19.44 -32.57
C GLY A 758 6.59 19.99 -32.39
N SER A 759 6.71 21.25 -31.98
CA SER A 759 7.99 21.81 -31.54
C SER A 759 8.39 21.27 -30.16
N SER A 760 9.65 21.44 -29.78
CA SER A 760 10.17 21.03 -28.47
C SER A 760 9.42 21.71 -27.31
N SER A 761 9.02 22.97 -27.48
CA SER A 761 8.24 23.73 -26.50
C SER A 761 6.79 23.24 -26.37
N GLU A 762 6.12 22.94 -27.48
CA GLU A 762 4.76 22.38 -27.48
C GLU A 762 4.70 21.02 -26.79
N VAL A 763 5.71 20.17 -27.05
CA VAL A 763 5.81 18.82 -26.48
C VAL A 763 6.08 18.85 -24.97
N LEU A 764 7.05 19.64 -24.51
CA LEU A 764 7.37 19.74 -23.08
C LEU A 764 6.19 20.34 -22.29
N LEU A 765 5.62 21.45 -22.76
CA LEU A 765 4.50 22.09 -22.07
C LEU A 765 3.27 21.18 -22.06
N GLY A 766 2.94 20.53 -23.18
CA GLY A 766 1.81 19.60 -23.23
C GLY A 766 1.96 18.40 -22.29
N LEU A 767 3.16 17.84 -22.20
CA LEU A 767 3.47 16.76 -21.25
C LEU A 767 3.32 17.24 -19.80
N ALA A 768 3.83 18.43 -19.48
CA ALA A 768 3.84 18.95 -18.12
C ALA A 768 2.44 19.41 -17.65
N PHE A 769 1.72 20.18 -18.47
CA PHE A 769 0.32 20.55 -18.21
C PHE A 769 -0.59 19.34 -18.15
N GLY A 770 -0.44 18.40 -19.07
CA GLY A 770 -1.22 17.17 -19.07
C GLY A 770 -0.97 16.35 -17.80
N THR A 771 0.28 16.22 -17.38
CA THR A 771 0.62 15.52 -16.13
C THR A 771 0.06 16.24 -14.92
N ALA A 772 0.19 17.57 -14.83
CA ALA A 772 -0.36 18.36 -13.74
C ALA A 772 -1.89 18.18 -13.65
N ILE A 773 -2.61 18.38 -14.76
CA ILE A 773 -4.08 18.22 -14.80
C ILE A 773 -4.47 16.79 -14.45
N GLY A 774 -3.84 15.79 -15.08
CA GLY A 774 -4.14 14.37 -14.84
C GLY A 774 -3.91 13.92 -13.40
N PHE A 775 -2.87 14.46 -12.75
CA PHE A 775 -2.46 14.07 -11.42
C PHE A 775 -3.25 14.83 -10.33
N SER A 776 -3.35 16.16 -10.44
CA SER A 776 -3.96 17.02 -9.41
C SER A 776 -5.42 17.42 -9.72
N GLY A 777 -5.94 17.15 -10.92
CA GLY A 777 -7.29 17.53 -11.31
C GLY A 777 -8.38 16.71 -10.62
N GLY A 778 -9.51 17.36 -10.33
CA GLY A 778 -10.76 16.68 -10.03
C GLY A 778 -11.38 16.19 -11.33
N PHE A 779 -11.36 14.88 -11.60
CA PHE A 779 -11.95 14.29 -12.80
C PHE A 779 -13.43 13.99 -12.60
N ASP A 780 -14.20 15.04 -12.33
CA ASP A 780 -15.65 14.98 -12.38
C ASP A 780 -16.15 14.88 -13.84
N LEU A 781 -17.44 14.60 -14.00
CA LEU A 781 -18.06 14.45 -15.32
C LEU A 781 -17.83 15.69 -16.23
N PRO A 782 -17.95 16.94 -15.75
CA PRO A 782 -17.59 18.13 -16.51
C PRO A 782 -16.14 18.16 -16.98
N THR A 783 -15.17 17.92 -16.09
CA THR A 783 -13.74 17.96 -16.42
C THR A 783 -13.38 16.89 -17.45
N PHE A 784 -13.90 15.67 -17.26
CA PHE A 784 -13.72 14.59 -18.22
C PHE A 784 -14.31 14.93 -19.60
N ALA A 785 -15.49 15.55 -19.64
CA ALA A 785 -16.11 15.99 -20.89
C ALA A 785 -15.27 17.05 -21.61
N VAL A 786 -14.75 18.05 -20.88
CA VAL A 786 -13.86 19.07 -21.45
C VAL A 786 -12.59 18.43 -22.05
N LEU A 787 -11.93 17.54 -21.31
CA LEU A 787 -10.73 16.84 -21.81
C LEU A 787 -11.04 15.95 -23.03
N SER A 788 -12.20 15.31 -23.05
CA SER A 788 -12.67 14.53 -24.20
C SER A 788 -12.85 15.40 -25.45
N ILE A 789 -13.45 16.58 -25.29
CA ILE A 789 -13.59 17.57 -26.37
C ILE A 789 -12.22 18.03 -26.84
N LEU A 790 -11.31 18.36 -25.93
CA LEU A 790 -9.95 18.81 -26.26
C LEU A 790 -9.09 17.72 -26.90
N LEU A 791 -9.39 16.44 -26.67
CA LEU A 791 -8.74 15.31 -27.35
C LEU A 791 -9.25 15.13 -28.79
N VAL A 792 -10.53 15.39 -29.05
CA VAL A 792 -11.17 15.08 -30.35
C VAL A 792 -11.22 16.29 -31.29
N VAL A 793 -11.57 17.48 -30.79
CA VAL A 793 -11.78 18.66 -31.65
C VAL A 793 -10.53 19.03 -32.47
N PRO A 794 -9.30 19.03 -31.91
CA PRO A 794 -8.11 19.33 -32.69
C PRO A 794 -7.89 18.38 -33.87
N THR A 795 -8.42 17.14 -33.83
CA THR A 795 -8.23 16.13 -34.87
C THR A 795 -9.15 16.31 -36.07
N LEU A 796 -10.32 16.95 -35.90
CA LEU A 796 -11.35 17.11 -36.95
C LEU A 796 -10.86 17.92 -38.15
N GLY A 797 -9.90 18.83 -37.95
CA GLY A 797 -9.33 19.70 -38.98
C GLY A 797 -7.99 19.25 -39.57
N VAL A 798 -7.40 18.15 -39.09
CA VAL A 798 -6.06 17.72 -39.53
C VAL A 798 -6.16 16.90 -40.81
N ARG A 799 -5.79 17.53 -41.93
CA ARG A 799 -5.67 16.89 -43.26
C ARG A 799 -4.20 16.76 -43.65
N GLY A 800 -3.84 15.65 -44.30
CA GLY A 800 -2.49 15.39 -44.81
C GLY A 800 -2.09 13.91 -44.74
N THR A 801 -1.13 13.51 -45.58
CA THR A 801 -0.48 12.20 -45.51
C THR A 801 0.44 12.16 -44.28
N ALA A 802 0.42 11.03 -43.56
CA ALA A 802 1.35 10.84 -42.45
C ALA A 802 2.79 10.88 -42.96
N ILE A 803 3.69 11.48 -42.19
CA ILE A 803 5.13 11.45 -42.49
C ILE A 803 5.59 9.99 -42.53
N ILE A 804 5.96 9.52 -43.73
CA ILE A 804 6.46 8.17 -43.97
C ILE A 804 7.93 8.14 -43.53
N GLU A 805 8.24 7.35 -42.51
CA GLU A 805 9.61 7.14 -42.07
C GLU A 805 10.31 6.19 -43.05
N LEU A 806 11.27 6.71 -43.81
CA LEU A 806 12.10 5.90 -44.73
C LEU A 806 12.95 4.88 -43.94
N PRO A 807 13.21 3.68 -44.51
CA PRO A 807 14.11 2.70 -43.90
C PRO A 807 15.55 3.25 -43.89
N GLY A 808 16.09 3.51 -42.70
CA GLY A 808 17.44 4.06 -42.48
C GLY A 808 17.83 4.01 -41.00
N ARG A 809 19.11 4.26 -40.67
CA ARG A 809 19.57 4.35 -39.27
C ARG A 809 19.02 5.63 -38.63
N HIS A 810 18.04 5.47 -37.74
CA HIS A 810 17.45 6.58 -37.00
C HIS A 810 18.19 6.82 -35.67
N PRO A 811 18.36 8.08 -35.22
CA PRO A 811 18.84 8.37 -33.88
C PRO A 811 17.93 7.73 -32.81
N ALA A 812 18.53 7.04 -31.83
CA ALA A 812 17.79 6.40 -30.74
C ALA A 812 17.11 7.46 -29.84
N ALA A 813 15.82 7.27 -29.54
CA ALA A 813 15.02 8.21 -28.75
C ALA A 813 15.08 7.96 -27.23
N LEU A 814 15.87 6.99 -26.76
CA LEU A 814 15.89 6.58 -25.35
C LEU A 814 16.39 7.69 -24.42
N ILE A 815 17.55 8.27 -24.71
CA ILE A 815 18.14 9.39 -23.95
C ILE A 815 17.25 10.65 -24.01
N PRO A 816 16.85 11.17 -25.19
CA PRO A 816 16.01 12.37 -25.23
C PRO A 816 14.63 12.13 -24.60
N GLY A 817 14.07 10.93 -24.68
CA GLY A 817 12.83 10.58 -24.00
C GLY A 817 12.97 10.51 -22.48
N PHE A 818 14.07 9.95 -21.95
CA PHE A 818 14.35 9.93 -20.52
C PHE A 818 14.58 11.35 -19.98
N LEU A 819 15.38 12.16 -20.66
CA LEU A 819 15.59 13.58 -20.29
C LEU A 819 14.29 14.39 -20.34
N LEU A 820 13.40 14.11 -21.29
CA LEU A 820 12.07 14.72 -21.35
C LEU A 820 11.13 14.27 -20.21
N ALA A 821 11.29 13.05 -19.72
CA ALA A 821 10.52 12.53 -18.59
C ALA A 821 11.10 12.95 -17.22
N LEU A 822 12.40 13.27 -17.14
CA LEU A 822 13.09 13.59 -15.89
C LEU A 822 12.45 14.75 -15.10
N PRO A 823 11.95 15.85 -15.71
CA PRO A 823 11.17 16.87 -15.00
C PRO A 823 9.89 16.36 -14.34
N LEU A 824 9.33 15.23 -14.78
CA LEU A 824 8.15 14.63 -14.15
C LEU A 824 8.46 14.00 -12.78
N SER A 825 9.75 13.86 -12.42
CA SER A 825 10.17 13.54 -11.05
C SER A 825 9.72 14.59 -10.03
N VAL A 826 9.17 15.75 -10.45
CA VAL A 826 8.39 16.66 -9.57
C VAL A 826 7.35 15.91 -8.76
N LEU A 827 6.76 14.84 -9.30
CA LEU A 827 5.77 14.04 -8.59
C LEU A 827 6.32 13.43 -7.28
N SER A 828 7.64 13.27 -7.16
CA SER A 828 8.27 12.88 -5.89
C SER A 828 8.04 13.86 -4.75
N VAL A 829 7.73 15.14 -5.03
CA VAL A 829 7.36 16.14 -4.01
C VAL A 829 6.07 15.74 -3.31
N ALA A 830 5.10 15.20 -4.05
CA ALA A 830 3.85 14.70 -3.49
C ALA A 830 4.07 13.46 -2.62
N PHE A 831 5.18 12.76 -2.85
CA PHE A 831 5.54 11.52 -2.19
C PHE A 831 6.85 11.64 -1.39
N SER A 832 7.15 12.79 -0.76
CA SER A 832 8.35 12.92 0.11
C SER A 832 8.04 13.44 1.52
N TYR A 833 8.25 12.60 2.54
CA TYR A 833 7.99 12.92 3.96
C TYR A 833 8.91 14.04 4.48
N SER A 834 10.21 13.90 4.22
CA SER A 834 11.23 14.86 4.63
C SER A 834 10.99 16.25 4.03
N LEU A 835 10.41 16.30 2.82
CA LEU A 835 10.05 17.54 2.16
C LEU A 835 8.79 18.16 2.76
N ALA A 836 7.78 17.35 3.11
CA ALA A 836 6.57 17.79 3.80
C ALA A 836 6.89 18.48 5.14
N LEU A 837 7.78 17.89 5.95
CA LEU A 837 8.26 18.49 7.20
C LEU A 837 8.92 19.85 6.99
N ARG A 838 9.77 20.00 5.96
CA ARG A 838 10.45 21.27 5.65
C ARG A 838 9.49 22.35 5.16
N LEU A 839 8.42 21.93 4.50
CA LEU A 839 7.40 22.78 3.92
C LEU A 839 6.33 23.25 4.93
N ASP A 840 6.28 22.63 6.12
CA ASP A 840 5.22 22.83 7.14
C ASP A 840 3.79 22.70 6.57
N PHE A 841 3.64 21.90 5.51
CA PHE A 841 2.34 21.49 4.98
C PHE A 841 2.33 20.02 4.61
N GLN A 842 1.17 19.39 4.78
CA GLN A 842 0.98 17.96 4.57
C GLN A 842 -0.29 17.70 3.73
N GLY A 843 -0.38 16.50 3.16
CA GLY A 843 -1.55 16.06 2.40
C GLY A 843 -1.78 16.82 1.09
N GLY A 844 -3.01 17.28 0.85
CA GLY A 844 -3.41 17.90 -0.42
C GLY A 844 -2.53 19.06 -0.89
N ALA A 845 -1.93 19.80 0.03
CA ALA A 845 -1.03 20.91 -0.29
C ALA A 845 0.26 20.46 -1.02
N LEU A 846 0.77 19.25 -0.76
CA LEU A 846 1.92 18.69 -1.48
C LEU A 846 1.57 18.36 -2.93
N LEU A 847 0.36 17.82 -3.16
CA LEU A 847 -0.17 17.57 -4.50
C LEU A 847 -0.33 18.87 -5.28
N THR A 848 -0.89 19.90 -4.64
CA THR A 848 -1.02 21.23 -5.25
C THR A 848 0.34 21.84 -5.58
N THR A 849 1.32 21.71 -4.68
CA THR A 849 2.68 22.20 -4.89
C THR A 849 3.35 21.48 -6.06
N ALA A 850 3.26 20.15 -6.12
CA ALA A 850 3.78 19.37 -7.24
C ALA A 850 3.11 19.77 -8.57
N GLY A 851 1.78 19.94 -8.58
CA GLY A 851 1.03 20.42 -9.74
C GLY A 851 1.46 21.82 -10.21
N ALA A 852 1.67 22.75 -9.26
CA ALA A 852 2.17 24.09 -9.56
C ALA A 852 3.59 24.05 -10.14
N LEU A 853 4.50 23.26 -9.55
CA LEU A 853 5.87 23.09 -10.04
C LEU A 853 5.91 22.49 -11.45
N LEU A 854 5.06 21.49 -11.75
CA LEU A 854 4.92 20.91 -13.09
C LEU A 854 4.54 21.96 -14.15
N VAL A 855 3.88 23.05 -13.77
CA VAL A 855 3.51 24.13 -14.69
C VAL A 855 4.56 25.25 -14.73
N LEU A 856 4.98 25.72 -13.56
CA LEU A 856 5.84 26.89 -13.41
C LEU A 856 7.28 26.62 -13.88
N ALA A 857 7.85 25.45 -13.55
CA ALA A 857 9.22 25.13 -13.89
C ALA A 857 9.49 25.09 -15.42
N PRO A 858 8.68 24.37 -16.24
CA PRO A 858 8.83 24.39 -17.70
C PRO A 858 8.63 25.78 -18.32
N THR A 859 7.71 26.57 -17.75
CA THR A 859 7.44 27.94 -18.22
C THR A 859 8.65 28.84 -17.98
N LEU A 860 9.27 28.77 -16.79
CA LEU A 860 10.50 29.51 -16.47
C LEU A 860 11.68 29.08 -17.35
N ALA A 861 11.83 27.79 -17.60
CA ALA A 861 12.88 27.28 -18.51
C ALA A 861 12.75 27.87 -19.92
N LEU A 862 11.51 27.95 -20.45
CA LEU A 862 11.23 28.55 -21.75
C LEU A 862 11.50 30.06 -21.77
N LEU A 863 11.13 30.77 -20.71
CA LEU A 863 11.39 32.20 -20.57
C LEU A 863 12.88 32.49 -20.50
N SER A 864 13.62 31.78 -19.65
CA SER A 864 15.08 31.89 -19.53
C SER A 864 15.76 31.70 -20.89
N ARG A 865 15.33 30.69 -21.65
CA ARG A 865 15.85 30.42 -22.98
C ARG A 865 15.59 31.54 -24.00
N ARG A 866 14.49 32.29 -23.86
CA ARG A 866 14.17 33.42 -24.74
C ARG A 866 14.99 34.69 -24.43
N ILE A 867 15.54 34.77 -23.23
CA ILE A 867 16.29 35.93 -22.70
C ILE A 867 17.79 35.78 -22.96
N HIS A 868 18.36 34.57 -22.84
CA HIS A 868 19.78 34.34 -23.08
C HIS A 868 20.17 34.30 -24.58
N PRO A 869 21.40 34.71 -24.94
CA PRO A 869 21.93 34.54 -26.29
C PRO A 869 22.01 33.05 -26.67
N ARG A 870 22.04 32.73 -27.98
CA ARG A 870 22.10 31.34 -28.47
C ARG A 870 23.39 30.66 -28.01
N ILE A 871 23.29 29.90 -26.92
CA ILE A 871 24.31 28.96 -26.46
C ILE A 871 24.12 27.64 -27.22
N ALA A 872 25.21 26.95 -27.52
CA ALA A 872 25.15 25.64 -28.18
C ALA A 872 24.29 24.67 -27.33
N PRO A 873 23.35 23.91 -27.94
CA PRO A 873 22.41 23.05 -27.20
C PRO A 873 23.09 22.10 -26.22
N ILE A 874 24.28 21.59 -26.56
CA ILE A 874 25.06 20.72 -25.66
C ILE A 874 25.56 21.44 -24.40
N ILE A 875 26.01 22.69 -24.51
CA ILE A 875 26.46 23.47 -23.36
C ILE A 875 25.26 23.78 -22.47
N SER A 876 24.12 24.13 -23.08
CA SER A 876 22.85 24.34 -22.38
C SER A 876 22.35 23.08 -21.65
N GLU A 877 22.48 21.90 -22.25
CA GLU A 877 22.14 20.62 -21.62
C GLU A 877 23.02 20.36 -20.38
N ILE A 878 24.34 20.42 -20.53
CA ILE A 878 25.29 20.16 -19.44
C ILE A 878 25.10 21.19 -18.31
N ALA A 879 24.94 22.48 -18.66
CA ALA A 879 24.72 23.54 -17.69
C ALA A 879 23.39 23.35 -16.92
N GLY A 880 22.31 22.98 -17.62
CA GLY A 880 21.02 22.68 -16.98
C GLY A 880 21.11 21.50 -16.01
N LEU A 881 21.80 20.42 -16.40
CA LEU A 881 22.02 19.26 -15.52
C LEU A 881 22.91 19.59 -14.32
N ALA A 882 23.97 20.39 -14.51
CA ALA A 882 24.83 20.84 -13.40
C ALA A 882 24.08 21.76 -12.41
N LEU A 883 23.27 22.69 -12.92
CA LEU A 883 22.42 23.55 -12.08
C LEU A 883 21.38 22.73 -11.31
N ALA A 884 20.82 21.67 -11.92
CA ALA A 884 19.93 20.75 -11.21
C ALA A 884 20.64 20.12 -10.00
N VAL A 885 21.91 19.69 -10.13
CA VAL A 885 22.69 19.17 -8.99
C VAL A 885 22.86 20.22 -7.89
N VAL A 886 23.17 21.47 -8.25
CA VAL A 886 23.33 22.58 -7.30
C VAL A 886 22.02 22.86 -6.55
N PHE A 887 20.91 22.98 -7.27
CA PHE A 887 19.61 23.24 -6.66
C PHE A 887 19.12 22.07 -5.80
N SER A 888 19.41 20.82 -6.17
CA SER A 888 19.19 19.67 -5.28
C SER A 888 19.95 19.81 -3.96
N GLY A 889 21.23 20.23 -4.00
CA GLY A 889 22.01 20.53 -2.80
C GLY A 889 21.42 21.66 -1.96
N LEU A 890 20.93 22.73 -2.60
CA LEU A 890 20.26 23.83 -1.91
C LEU A 890 18.97 23.39 -1.21
N VAL A 891 18.14 22.56 -1.87
CA VAL A 891 16.93 21.99 -1.25
C VAL A 891 17.28 21.13 -0.03
N LEU A 892 18.38 20.37 -0.09
CA LEU A 892 18.84 19.57 1.04
C LEU A 892 19.31 20.41 2.23
N LEU A 893 19.81 21.63 1.98
CA LEU A 893 20.32 22.54 3.02
C LEU A 893 19.30 23.58 3.49
N SER A 894 18.21 23.83 2.76
CA SER A 894 17.21 24.84 3.11
C SER A 894 16.33 24.43 4.29
N ARG A 895 15.95 25.41 5.11
CA ARG A 895 14.96 25.30 6.19
C ARG A 895 13.80 26.26 5.96
N GLY A 896 12.57 25.80 6.16
CA GLY A 896 11.34 26.58 5.97
C GLY A 896 10.74 26.45 4.56
N ALA A 897 9.45 26.76 4.46
CA ALA A 897 8.65 26.52 3.27
C ALA A 897 9.15 27.28 2.04
N ILE A 898 9.35 28.60 2.19
CA ILE A 898 9.73 29.51 1.11
C ILE A 898 11.04 29.08 0.42
N PRO A 899 12.20 28.99 1.11
CA PRO A 899 13.46 28.65 0.45
C PRO A 899 13.45 27.24 -0.16
N THR A 900 12.69 26.31 0.44
CA THR A 900 12.54 24.95 -0.09
C THR A 900 11.76 24.95 -1.42
N VAL A 901 10.63 25.68 -1.51
CA VAL A 901 9.86 25.82 -2.76
C VAL A 901 10.69 26.48 -3.86
N PHE A 902 11.47 27.52 -3.52
CA PHE A 902 12.38 28.15 -4.49
C PHE A 902 13.46 27.22 -4.99
N GLY A 903 14.06 26.42 -4.09
CA GLY A 903 15.05 25.41 -4.47
C GLY A 903 14.46 24.35 -5.41
N LEU A 904 13.25 23.87 -5.12
CA LEU A 904 12.55 22.90 -5.99
C LEU A 904 12.20 23.52 -7.35
N LEU A 905 11.72 24.76 -7.38
CA LEU A 905 11.43 25.48 -8.62
C LEU A 905 12.68 25.63 -9.48
N GLY A 906 13.81 26.00 -8.89
CA GLY A 906 15.11 26.09 -9.56
C GLY A 906 15.60 24.74 -10.09
N LEU A 907 15.48 23.68 -9.28
CA LEU A 907 15.81 22.30 -9.66
C LEU A 907 15.03 21.87 -10.91
N PHE A 908 13.70 21.93 -10.86
CA PHE A 908 12.86 21.44 -11.95
C PHE A 908 12.87 22.34 -13.18
N ALA A 909 13.10 23.65 -13.02
CA ALA A 909 13.33 24.54 -14.15
C ALA A 909 14.66 24.21 -14.87
N SER A 910 15.69 23.85 -14.12
CA SER A 910 16.99 23.43 -14.68
C SER A 910 16.89 22.12 -15.46
N LEU A 911 16.15 21.13 -14.93
CA LEU A 911 15.84 19.89 -15.64
C LEU A 911 15.02 20.13 -16.91
N SER A 912 14.00 20.99 -16.83
CA SER A 912 13.17 21.37 -17.99
C SER A 912 13.98 22.08 -19.07
N TYR A 913 14.96 22.90 -18.66
CA TYR A 913 15.88 23.56 -19.57
C TYR A 913 16.81 22.58 -20.28
N ALA A 914 17.37 21.60 -19.56
CA ALA A 914 18.18 20.54 -20.15
C ALA A 914 17.36 19.66 -21.13
N ALA A 915 16.11 19.33 -20.78
CA ALA A 915 15.21 18.58 -21.64
C ALA A 915 14.92 19.30 -22.97
N LEU A 916 14.66 20.62 -22.92
CA LEU A 916 14.46 21.44 -24.11
C LEU A 916 15.72 21.46 -25.00
N ALA A 917 16.90 21.58 -24.40
CA ALA A 917 18.16 21.62 -25.13
C ALA A 917 18.46 20.30 -25.85
N GLU A 918 18.24 19.16 -25.18
CA GLU A 918 18.42 17.85 -25.81
C GLU A 918 17.38 17.57 -26.90
N LEU A 919 16.12 18.00 -26.72
CA LEU A 919 15.10 17.82 -27.75
C LEU A 919 15.47 18.54 -29.05
N ASP A 920 16.03 19.73 -28.97
CA ASP A 920 16.48 20.46 -30.15
C ASP A 920 17.73 19.83 -30.76
N ARG A 921 18.71 19.43 -29.94
CA ARG A 921 19.87 18.67 -30.43
C ARG A 921 19.45 17.35 -31.09
N PHE A 922 18.40 16.71 -30.58
CA PHE A 922 17.83 15.50 -31.17
C PHE A 922 17.16 15.81 -32.51
N ALA A 923 16.38 16.88 -32.60
CA ALA A 923 15.74 17.33 -33.84
C ALA A 923 16.78 17.74 -34.90
N GLU A 924 17.83 18.46 -34.52
CA GLU A 924 18.96 18.85 -35.40
C GLU A 924 19.68 17.64 -36.00
N ARG A 925 19.75 16.52 -35.27
CA ARG A 925 20.32 15.24 -35.75
C ARG A 925 19.35 14.41 -36.61
N GLY A 926 18.20 14.95 -37.00
CA GLY A 926 17.16 14.24 -37.75
C GLY A 926 16.24 13.36 -36.88
N GLY A 927 16.29 13.52 -35.55
CA GLY A 927 15.37 12.86 -34.62
C GLY A 927 13.97 13.47 -34.64
N SER A 928 12.95 12.67 -34.32
CA SER A 928 11.56 13.13 -34.29
C SER A 928 11.11 13.39 -32.85
N THR A 929 10.69 14.63 -32.53
CA THR A 929 10.15 15.03 -31.22
C THR A 929 9.00 14.14 -30.74
N ARG A 930 8.18 13.65 -31.69
CA ARG A 930 7.13 12.64 -31.46
C ARG A 930 7.67 11.36 -30.83
N ARG A 931 8.78 10.81 -31.35
CA ARG A 931 9.38 9.57 -30.82
C ARG A 931 9.93 9.77 -29.42
N ALA A 932 10.54 10.93 -29.15
CA ALA A 932 11.00 11.29 -27.81
C ALA A 932 9.82 11.41 -26.82
N LEU A 933 8.71 12.04 -27.24
CA LEU A 933 7.48 12.12 -26.42
C LEU A 933 6.87 10.75 -26.13
N THR A 934 6.72 9.87 -27.13
CA THR A 934 6.25 8.49 -26.91
C THR A 934 7.13 7.78 -25.87
N THR A 935 8.45 7.91 -25.97
CA THR A 935 9.37 7.33 -24.99
C THR A 935 9.20 7.95 -23.60
N ALA A 936 9.05 9.28 -23.50
CA ALA A 936 8.82 9.96 -22.22
C ALA A 936 7.52 9.52 -21.53
N ILE A 937 6.44 9.32 -22.31
CA ILE A 937 5.16 8.82 -21.81
C ILE A 937 5.30 7.41 -21.22
N LEU A 938 6.17 6.55 -21.78
CA LEU A 938 6.43 5.23 -21.23
C LEU A 938 7.24 5.26 -19.93
N PHE A 939 8.07 6.29 -19.74
CA PHE A 939 8.77 6.53 -18.48
C PHE A 939 7.86 7.10 -17.40
N LEU A 940 6.77 7.78 -17.75
CA LEU A 940 5.83 8.36 -16.80
C LEU A 940 5.32 7.32 -15.76
N PRO A 941 4.70 6.18 -16.15
CA PRO A 941 4.25 5.19 -15.17
C PRO A 941 5.42 4.60 -14.37
N LEU A 942 6.61 4.47 -14.96
CA LEU A 942 7.79 3.98 -14.26
C LEU A 942 8.29 4.97 -13.20
N ILE A 943 8.30 6.27 -13.51
CA ILE A 943 8.67 7.33 -12.56
C ILE A 943 7.66 7.39 -11.42
N VAL A 944 6.37 7.33 -11.73
CA VAL A 944 5.31 7.31 -10.72
C VAL A 944 5.44 6.07 -9.84
N LEU A 945 5.57 4.88 -10.43
CA LEU A 945 5.79 3.64 -9.68
C LEU A 945 7.06 3.70 -8.83
N PHE A 946 8.16 4.26 -9.35
CA PHE A 946 9.43 4.34 -8.62
C PHE A 946 9.33 5.19 -7.35
N PHE A 947 8.70 6.37 -7.43
CA PHE A 947 8.56 7.25 -6.26
C PHE A 947 7.38 6.92 -5.35
N ARG A 948 6.35 6.25 -5.88
CA ARG A 948 5.23 5.76 -5.08
C ARG A 948 5.62 4.44 -4.39
N MET A 949 6.52 3.64 -4.95
CA MET A 949 6.96 2.41 -4.28
C MET A 949 7.69 2.71 -2.97
N PRO A 950 7.27 2.11 -1.84
CA PRO A 950 8.03 2.21 -0.60
C PRO A 950 9.47 1.73 -0.86
N PRO A 951 10.50 2.48 -0.45
CA PRO A 951 11.89 2.04 -0.63
C PRO A 951 12.17 0.64 -0.05
N ILE A 952 11.38 0.24 0.96
CA ILE A 952 11.42 -1.09 1.55
C ILE A 952 11.03 -2.22 0.59
N VAL A 953 10.13 -1.99 -0.37
CA VAL A 953 9.78 -3.02 -1.38
C VAL A 953 11.01 -3.39 -2.20
N PHE A 954 11.87 -2.42 -2.54
CA PHE A 954 13.13 -2.72 -3.24
C PHE A 954 14.09 -3.54 -2.36
N SER A 955 14.11 -3.28 -1.05
CA SER A 955 14.97 -3.99 -0.10
C SER A 955 14.50 -5.41 0.22
N LEU A 956 13.18 -5.66 0.23
CA LEU A 956 12.59 -6.99 0.47
C LEU A 956 12.60 -7.88 -0.79
N VAL A 957 12.50 -7.29 -1.99
CA VAL A 957 12.32 -8.06 -3.24
C VAL A 957 13.62 -8.41 -3.97
N ILE A 958 14.70 -7.61 -3.82
CA ILE A 958 15.92 -7.79 -4.63
C ILE A 958 17.08 -8.35 -3.81
N PHE A 959 17.60 -7.59 -2.84
CA PHE A 959 18.62 -7.94 -1.83
C PHE A 959 18.81 -6.74 -0.89
N ARG A 960 19.47 -6.93 0.27
CA ARG A 960 19.83 -5.83 1.18
C ARG A 960 20.71 -4.80 0.44
N LEU A 961 20.16 -3.62 0.18
CA LEU A 961 20.87 -2.55 -0.51
C LEU A 961 21.99 -1.96 0.38
N PRO A 962 23.09 -1.44 -0.20
CA PRO A 962 24.07 -0.66 0.55
C PRO A 962 23.41 0.57 1.19
N GLU A 963 23.82 0.90 2.41
CA GLU A 963 23.25 1.96 3.25
C GLU A 963 23.06 3.31 2.53
N ALA A 964 24.10 3.78 1.83
CA ALA A 964 24.04 5.04 1.09
C ALA A 964 23.04 5.02 -0.07
N VAL A 965 22.83 3.85 -0.68
CA VAL A 965 21.86 3.66 -1.78
C VAL A 965 20.44 3.62 -1.20
N GLU A 966 20.24 2.91 -0.10
CA GLU A 966 18.95 2.85 0.58
C GLU A 966 18.54 4.25 1.10
N TYR A 967 19.46 4.99 1.74
CA TYR A 967 19.23 6.38 2.15
C TYR A 967 18.86 7.29 0.96
N ALA A 968 19.56 7.16 -0.17
CA ALA A 968 19.25 7.93 -1.36
C ALA A 968 17.82 7.68 -1.87
N LEU A 969 17.28 6.45 -1.72
CA LEU A 969 15.88 6.15 -2.10
C LEU A 969 14.85 6.91 -1.26
N TYR A 970 15.18 7.35 -0.03
CA TYR A 970 14.32 8.20 0.80
C TYR A 970 14.51 9.70 0.56
N ALA A 971 15.51 10.08 -0.23
CA ALA A 971 15.81 11.46 -0.60
C ALA A 971 15.71 11.66 -2.12
N PRO A 972 14.50 11.90 -2.68
CA PRO A 972 14.31 12.03 -4.12
C PRO A 972 15.25 13.04 -4.79
N THR A 973 15.58 14.13 -4.11
CA THR A 973 16.53 15.16 -4.59
C THR A 973 17.94 14.62 -4.80
N VAL A 974 18.39 13.65 -3.99
CA VAL A 974 19.69 12.96 -4.13
C VAL A 974 19.67 12.06 -5.36
N MET A 975 18.61 11.29 -5.56
CA MET A 975 18.47 10.43 -6.75
C MET A 975 18.41 11.23 -8.03
N ILE A 976 17.64 12.33 -8.03
CA ILE A 976 17.56 13.27 -9.15
C ILE A 976 18.93 13.91 -9.43
N ALA A 977 19.65 14.33 -8.39
CA ALA A 977 21.00 14.87 -8.52
C ALA A 977 21.99 13.84 -9.09
N GLY A 978 21.95 12.59 -8.59
CA GLY A 978 22.78 11.50 -9.07
C GLY A 978 22.53 11.20 -10.57
N ALA A 979 21.26 11.15 -10.98
CA ALA A 979 20.88 10.97 -12.38
C ALA A 979 21.34 12.16 -13.25
N ALA A 980 21.15 13.39 -12.78
CA ALA A 980 21.57 14.59 -13.50
C ALA A 980 23.10 14.66 -13.66
N LEU A 981 23.84 14.35 -12.59
CA LEU A 981 25.31 14.30 -12.60
C LEU A 981 25.82 13.23 -13.57
N PHE A 982 25.26 12.02 -13.50
CA PHE A 982 25.62 10.92 -14.39
C PHE A 982 25.39 11.31 -15.86
N LEU A 983 24.24 11.91 -16.19
CA LEU A 983 23.93 12.35 -17.54
C LEU A 983 24.85 13.48 -18.01
N ALA A 984 25.18 14.44 -17.15
CA ALA A 984 26.10 15.53 -17.48
C ALA A 984 27.50 14.99 -17.84
N VAL A 985 28.04 14.08 -17.01
CA VAL A 985 29.33 13.44 -17.23
C VAL A 985 29.31 12.56 -18.47
N ALA A 986 28.28 11.72 -18.64
CA ALA A 986 28.15 10.83 -19.79
C ALA A 986 28.04 11.61 -21.11
N THR A 987 27.25 12.69 -21.14
CA THR A 987 27.14 13.56 -22.31
C THR A 987 28.49 14.22 -22.63
N GLY A 988 29.21 14.74 -21.63
CA GLY A 988 30.52 15.36 -21.81
C GLY A 988 31.63 14.39 -22.26
N LEU A 989 31.64 13.17 -21.72
CA LEU A 989 32.58 12.12 -22.15
C LEU A 989 32.29 11.67 -23.58
N ARG A 990 31.02 11.45 -23.93
CA ARG A 990 30.61 11.00 -25.27
C ARG A 990 31.05 11.99 -26.36
N THR A 991 31.03 13.28 -26.07
CA THR A 991 31.51 14.29 -27.03
C THR A 991 33.03 14.32 -27.12
N ARG A 992 33.73 14.24 -25.99
CA ARG A 992 35.20 14.17 -25.99
C ARG A 992 35.73 12.93 -26.72
N PHE A 993 35.08 11.77 -26.57
CA PHE A 993 35.43 10.56 -27.31
C PHE A 993 35.06 10.63 -28.80
N ARG A 994 33.97 11.31 -29.18
CA ARG A 994 33.65 11.55 -30.60
C ARG A 994 34.65 12.50 -31.26
N GLU A 995 35.10 13.52 -30.55
CA GLU A 995 36.15 14.44 -31.01
C GLU A 995 37.51 13.72 -31.11
N ALA A 996 37.82 12.79 -30.19
CA ALA A 996 39.06 12.02 -30.22
C ALA A 996 39.09 10.86 -31.26
N VAL A 997 37.93 10.38 -31.71
CA VAL A 997 37.79 9.28 -32.69
C VAL A 997 37.42 9.80 -34.10
N GLY A 998 37.24 11.11 -34.26
CA GLY A 998 37.12 11.76 -35.56
C GLY A 998 38.42 11.64 -36.35
N LYS A 999 38.58 10.53 -37.08
CA LYS A 999 39.51 10.48 -38.22
C LYS A 999 38.95 11.41 -39.29
N ASP A 1000 39.67 12.49 -39.57
CA ASP A 1000 39.61 13.19 -40.84
C ASP A 1000 39.79 12.17 -41.97
N TYR A 1001 38.70 11.84 -42.67
CA TYR A 1001 38.80 11.28 -44.00
C TYR A 1001 38.64 12.45 -44.97
N ASP A 1002 39.77 12.95 -45.47
CA ASP A 1002 39.87 14.03 -46.47
C ASP A 1002 39.34 13.67 -47.87
N ARG A 1003 38.49 12.65 -48.00
CA ARG A 1003 37.92 12.22 -49.29
C ARG A 1003 36.55 11.56 -49.10
N GLU A 1004 35.49 12.35 -49.02
CA GLU A 1004 34.21 11.97 -49.62
C GLU A 1004 33.57 13.22 -50.25
N VAL A 1005 33.47 13.16 -51.58
CA VAL A 1005 33.18 14.25 -52.51
C VAL A 1005 31.68 14.54 -52.56
N HIS A 1006 31.31 15.82 -52.65
CA HIS A 1006 29.95 16.29 -52.96
C HIS A 1006 29.39 15.66 -54.26
N GLY A 1007 28.10 15.34 -54.28
CA GLY A 1007 27.38 15.14 -55.54
C GLY A 1007 25.94 14.69 -55.35
N GLY A 1008 25.01 15.38 -56.01
CA GLY A 1008 23.60 15.03 -56.06
C GLY A 1008 23.30 13.80 -56.94
N PRO A 1009 22.09 13.69 -57.52
CA PRO A 1009 21.48 12.44 -57.97
C PRO A 1009 22.00 11.86 -59.30
N GLU A 1010 23.24 12.13 -59.69
CA GLU A 1010 23.92 11.41 -60.78
C GLU A 1010 25.39 11.16 -60.39
N GLY A 1011 25.69 9.91 -60.04
CA GLY A 1011 27.03 9.34 -59.77
C GLY A 1011 26.85 7.86 -59.44
N PRO A 1012 27.74 6.97 -59.91
CA PRO A 1012 27.41 5.63 -60.42
C PRO A 1012 26.69 4.69 -59.45
#